data_AF-A0ABD7GPG2-F1
#
_entry.id   AF-A0ABD7GPG2-F1
#
_cell.length_a   1.000
_cell.length_b   1.000
_cell.length_c   1.000
_cell.angle_alpha   90.00
_cell.angle_beta   90.00
_cell.angle_gamma   90.00
#
_symmetry.space_group_name_H-M   'P 1'
#
loop_
_entity.id
_entity.type
_entity.pdbx_description
1 polymer ?
#
loop_
_entity_poly.entity_id
_entity_poly.type
_entity_poly.pdbx_seq_one_letter_code
_entity_poly.pdbx_strand_id
1 'polypeptide(L)'
;STTISRGAQNVNSGGSATKTTINNSGSQYVSSGGIVSFTTISGSEANSNLAAALQVIYDGGTANETTITNGFQIVSSGGLATNTFLNSAGYQRISSVGTAIGTTINSNARQYVESGGTASGATISGGIQMISNGGLATSTTISLGQQIVYSGGRATTTTISGGTQNIYSGASAISTTISGGRQHISGGGTAISTTINSGGEQNVSTGGSVTSTTIIEGNQYVAGTATTTTISGGSQYVWSTGSATSTTIIGGTQNITGIASSTTINSAGIQNVSSGGLAIFTTIESATQNISNAGIATSTTINSGGIQNVSNGGMAIFTTISGGGEQFIDWSGMATSTTISSGGIQNVKGIDTFATIQNGGTQRVSGRTTSAAIKNGGEQYVEWGGIATSTTISSGGIQHISRGGTADGTYIYSDGVQHVSGGTAINTRIEWNGTQHISSGGTASGTVLNSSGAAQYVYAGGLAIRAIVSRGDQYIYDGGSANSTTINSGGNQHVSSGGSATETKIISGAQHVSSGGSATGTTINGFSFHYESGAGIQHVYNGGTATETTINSGGRQHVSSGGIATETTINSGGQQHVYSGGSANGTTIGGSRNNGVTSSAGWQYVSSGGSATSTTINSAGYQNVSSGASATSTTINQGGQQTLYGNANNTTISGTGFQEVIGGTAVETHINGEPESSIRVGQRLGNGAHAENTYIYENGRQSFVLIGDATAGLTTANNTYIYTGGVQSVYGNTSETGIYAGQEALATNTFIEGGTQYVEDATARNTKISKGGIQYLRAKALADITHIEDGVQYIYADAQAKNTTIKSLGSQMVYTGGTATDTTIKSGGIQWVESGGTTTDTTINGGQSWLRAGAVANGETSVNAGGELLMDAGSLATDVNISGGTLSVSDLSDATSGQNTVQVGMLTMDGGNVN
;
A
#
# COMPACT_ATOMS: atom_id res chain seq x y z
N SER A 1 -68.84 -44.08 -74.48
CA SER A 1 -69.26 -44.21 -73.08
C SER A 1 -69.72 -45.62 -72.83
N THR A 2 -69.07 -46.33 -71.89
CA THR A 2 -69.33 -47.74 -71.60
C THR A 2 -69.56 -47.90 -70.11
N THR A 3 -70.60 -48.61 -69.67
CA THR A 3 -70.83 -48.90 -68.25
C THR A 3 -70.58 -50.39 -67.98
N ILE A 4 -69.80 -50.70 -66.95
CA ILE A 4 -69.45 -52.06 -66.56
C ILE A 4 -69.98 -52.30 -65.14
N SER A 5 -71.03 -53.12 -65.03
CA SER A 5 -71.60 -53.61 -63.77
C SER A 5 -71.39 -55.12 -63.69
N ARG A 6 -70.56 -55.61 -62.76
CA ARG A 6 -70.28 -57.06 -62.54
C ARG A 6 -69.59 -57.82 -63.69
N GLY A 7 -69.02 -57.12 -64.67
CA GLY A 7 -68.28 -57.69 -65.82
C GLY A 7 -66.86 -57.13 -65.96
N ALA A 8 -66.14 -57.50 -67.02
CA ALA A 8 -64.77 -57.03 -67.28
C ALA A 8 -64.61 -56.45 -68.69
N GLN A 9 -63.90 -55.32 -68.82
CA GLN A 9 -63.41 -54.80 -70.11
C GLN A 9 -61.90 -54.97 -70.21
N ASN A 10 -61.44 -55.69 -71.23
CA ASN A 10 -60.02 -55.78 -71.57
C ASN A 10 -59.71 -54.79 -72.69
N VAL A 11 -58.80 -53.85 -72.46
CA VAL A 11 -58.30 -52.89 -73.46
C VAL A 11 -56.87 -53.31 -73.80
N ASN A 12 -56.72 -53.99 -74.93
CA ASN A 12 -55.45 -54.53 -75.41
C ASN A 12 -54.77 -53.59 -76.41
N SER A 13 -53.62 -53.99 -76.94
CA SER A 13 -52.81 -53.23 -77.90
C SER A 13 -53.63 -52.61 -79.05
N GLY A 14 -53.45 -51.31 -79.28
CA GLY A 14 -54.19 -50.52 -80.28
C GLY A 14 -55.63 -50.16 -79.88
N GLY A 15 -56.12 -50.71 -78.77
CA GLY A 15 -57.44 -50.43 -78.22
C GLY A 15 -57.47 -49.12 -77.44
N SER A 16 -58.54 -48.34 -77.66
CA SER A 16 -58.83 -47.14 -76.88
C SER A 16 -60.24 -47.21 -76.28
N ALA A 17 -60.38 -46.84 -75.00
CA ALA A 17 -61.68 -46.68 -74.37
C ALA A 17 -61.78 -45.33 -73.66
N THR A 18 -62.83 -44.56 -73.97
CA THR A 18 -63.05 -43.24 -73.37
C THR A 18 -64.39 -43.17 -72.64
N LYS A 19 -64.43 -42.48 -71.50
CA LYS A 19 -65.64 -42.28 -70.69
C LYS A 19 -66.27 -43.61 -70.26
N THR A 20 -65.45 -44.52 -69.73
CA THR A 20 -65.92 -45.79 -69.15
C THR A 20 -66.37 -45.54 -67.71
N THR A 21 -67.55 -46.01 -67.32
CA THR A 21 -68.02 -46.05 -65.93
C THR A 21 -67.93 -47.47 -65.40
N ILE A 22 -67.20 -47.68 -64.30
CA ILE A 22 -67.06 -48.98 -63.63
C ILE A 22 -67.79 -48.90 -62.29
N ASN A 23 -68.78 -49.78 -62.07
CA ASN A 23 -69.55 -49.83 -60.82
C ASN A 23 -69.90 -51.28 -60.45
N ASN A 24 -70.53 -51.49 -59.29
CA ASN A 24 -71.11 -52.79 -58.90
C ASN A 24 -70.19 -53.98 -59.19
N SER A 25 -68.95 -53.99 -58.69
CA SER A 25 -67.97 -55.07 -58.91
C SER A 25 -67.45 -55.24 -60.35
N GLY A 26 -67.62 -54.24 -61.22
CA GLY A 26 -67.02 -54.25 -62.56
C GLY A 26 -65.50 -54.08 -62.54
N SER A 27 -64.85 -54.56 -63.59
CA SER A 27 -63.39 -54.47 -63.78
C SER A 27 -63.00 -53.92 -65.14
N GLN A 28 -61.90 -53.17 -65.22
CA GLN A 28 -61.24 -52.80 -66.47
C GLN A 28 -59.76 -53.17 -66.40
N TYR A 29 -59.27 -53.95 -67.36
CA TYR A 29 -57.89 -54.37 -67.48
C TYR A 29 -57.27 -53.70 -68.72
N VAL A 30 -56.21 -52.93 -68.53
CA VAL A 30 -55.53 -52.18 -69.59
C VAL A 30 -54.15 -52.81 -69.79
N SER A 31 -53.96 -53.48 -70.92
CA SER A 31 -52.72 -54.19 -71.26
C SER A 31 -51.81 -53.35 -72.15
N SER A 32 -50.63 -53.87 -72.49
CA SER A 32 -49.64 -53.19 -73.35
C SER A 32 -50.25 -52.59 -74.62
N GLY A 33 -50.00 -51.30 -74.85
CA GLY A 33 -50.52 -50.54 -76.00
C GLY A 33 -52.00 -50.15 -75.91
N GLY A 34 -52.70 -50.54 -74.83
CA GLY A 34 -54.06 -50.11 -74.55
C GLY A 34 -54.11 -48.76 -73.83
N ILE A 35 -55.04 -47.88 -74.24
CA ILE A 35 -55.19 -46.54 -73.66
C ILE A 35 -56.63 -46.34 -73.19
N VAL A 36 -56.80 -45.92 -71.95
CA VAL A 36 -58.10 -45.51 -71.43
C VAL A 36 -58.08 -44.08 -70.96
N SER A 37 -59.18 -43.35 -71.15
CA SER A 37 -59.27 -41.95 -70.74
C SER A 37 -60.64 -41.61 -70.15
N PHE A 38 -60.66 -40.74 -69.13
CA PHE A 38 -61.88 -40.31 -68.44
C PHE A 38 -62.69 -41.47 -67.83
N THR A 39 -62.00 -42.51 -67.33
CA THR A 39 -62.67 -43.62 -66.64
C THR A 39 -63.22 -43.13 -65.30
N THR A 40 -64.49 -43.36 -65.01
CA THR A 40 -65.10 -43.10 -63.70
C THR A 40 -65.34 -44.42 -62.97
N ILE A 41 -64.77 -44.57 -61.79
CA ILE A 41 -64.93 -45.75 -60.93
C ILE A 41 -65.77 -45.34 -59.72
N SER A 42 -66.93 -45.96 -59.54
CA SER A 42 -67.84 -45.72 -58.40
C SER A 42 -68.18 -47.02 -57.70
N GLY A 43 -67.62 -47.26 -56.51
CA GLY A 43 -67.78 -48.49 -55.73
C GLY A 43 -68.37 -48.31 -54.32
N SER A 44 -68.27 -49.35 -53.49
CA SER A 44 -68.57 -49.34 -52.04
C SER A 44 -67.28 -49.31 -51.22
N GLU A 45 -67.33 -48.78 -49.99
CA GLU A 45 -66.14 -48.59 -49.14
C GLU A 45 -65.24 -49.83 -48.99
N ALA A 46 -63.94 -49.56 -49.01
CA ALA A 46 -62.80 -50.49 -49.08
C ALA A 46 -62.66 -51.51 -47.94
N ASN A 47 -63.53 -51.51 -46.92
CA ASN A 47 -63.39 -52.37 -45.74
C ASN A 47 -64.46 -53.49 -45.63
N SER A 48 -65.21 -53.73 -46.70
CA SER A 48 -66.16 -54.85 -46.77
C SER A 48 -65.69 -55.87 -47.81
N ASN A 49 -65.74 -57.16 -47.47
CA ASN A 49 -65.37 -58.31 -48.32
C ASN A 49 -66.26 -58.48 -49.58
N LEU A 50 -66.71 -57.39 -50.20
CA LEU A 50 -67.55 -57.37 -51.39
C LEU A 50 -66.77 -56.77 -52.57
N ALA A 51 -66.81 -57.42 -53.73
CA ALA A 51 -66.05 -57.07 -54.92
C ALA A 51 -66.21 -55.58 -55.30
N ALA A 52 -65.15 -54.81 -55.13
CA ALA A 52 -65.13 -53.38 -55.45
C ALA A 52 -64.94 -53.14 -56.95
N ALA A 53 -65.39 -51.98 -57.44
CA ALA A 53 -65.12 -51.55 -58.81
C ALA A 53 -63.62 -51.31 -58.99
N LEU A 54 -63.01 -51.94 -60.01
CA LEU A 54 -61.56 -52.06 -60.14
C LEU A 54 -61.06 -51.67 -61.55
N GLN A 55 -59.96 -50.93 -61.61
CA GLN A 55 -59.15 -50.76 -62.82
C GLN A 55 -57.73 -51.29 -62.57
N VAL A 56 -57.21 -52.13 -63.45
CA VAL A 56 -55.82 -52.61 -63.40
C VAL A 56 -55.10 -52.18 -64.67
N ILE A 57 -53.98 -51.49 -64.52
CA ILE A 57 -53.09 -51.11 -65.62
C ILE A 57 -51.86 -52.00 -65.57
N TYR A 58 -51.66 -52.82 -66.60
CA TYR A 58 -50.50 -53.69 -66.77
C TYR A 58 -49.39 -53.01 -67.58
N ASP A 59 -48.27 -53.71 -67.76
CA ASP A 59 -47.09 -53.26 -68.49
C ASP A 59 -47.44 -52.69 -69.88
N GLY A 60 -47.00 -51.46 -70.15
CA GLY A 60 -47.25 -50.73 -71.39
C GLY A 60 -48.69 -50.21 -71.55
N GLY A 61 -49.58 -50.43 -70.58
CA GLY A 61 -50.94 -49.88 -70.56
C GLY A 61 -50.95 -48.45 -69.99
N THR A 62 -51.87 -47.61 -70.47
CA THR A 62 -52.01 -46.21 -70.00
C THR A 62 -53.44 -45.88 -69.60
N ALA A 63 -53.62 -45.31 -68.41
CA ALA A 63 -54.88 -44.73 -67.95
C ALA A 63 -54.73 -43.23 -67.66
N ASN A 64 -55.52 -42.41 -68.35
CA ASN A 64 -55.49 -40.95 -68.21
C ASN A 64 -56.80 -40.44 -67.59
N GLU A 65 -56.70 -39.53 -66.63
CA GLU A 65 -57.85 -38.84 -66.03
C GLU A 65 -58.91 -39.78 -65.44
N THR A 66 -58.46 -40.86 -64.79
CA THR A 66 -59.37 -41.75 -64.05
C THR A 66 -59.89 -41.02 -62.81
N THR A 67 -61.20 -40.94 -62.62
CA THR A 67 -61.84 -40.47 -61.38
C THR A 67 -62.34 -41.66 -60.57
N ILE A 68 -61.98 -41.72 -59.28
CA ILE A 68 -62.29 -42.85 -58.39
C ILE A 68 -63.03 -42.34 -57.15
N THR A 69 -64.25 -42.82 -56.94
CA THR A 69 -65.04 -42.58 -55.73
C THR A 69 -65.40 -43.93 -55.10
N ASN A 70 -64.85 -44.25 -53.92
CA ASN A 70 -65.05 -45.54 -53.23
C ASN A 70 -64.67 -46.79 -54.06
N GLY A 71 -63.70 -46.68 -54.99
CA GLY A 71 -63.25 -47.77 -55.86
C GLY A 71 -61.72 -47.92 -55.88
N PHE A 72 -61.20 -48.80 -56.74
CA PHE A 72 -59.78 -49.16 -56.79
C PHE A 72 -59.15 -48.96 -58.17
N GLN A 73 -57.92 -48.45 -58.19
CA GLN A 73 -57.01 -48.52 -59.33
C GLN A 73 -55.70 -49.18 -58.90
N ILE A 74 -55.23 -50.17 -59.65
CA ILE A 74 -53.94 -50.83 -59.47
C ILE A 74 -53.08 -50.52 -60.68
N VAL A 75 -52.00 -49.77 -60.48
CA VAL A 75 -50.94 -49.55 -61.46
C VAL A 75 -49.89 -50.65 -61.23
N SER A 76 -49.90 -51.67 -62.07
CA SER A 76 -48.97 -52.80 -61.99
C SER A 76 -47.63 -52.46 -62.64
N SER A 77 -46.70 -53.43 -62.63
CA SER A 77 -45.37 -53.27 -63.26
C SER A 77 -45.46 -52.81 -64.70
N GLY A 78 -44.79 -51.69 -65.00
CA GLY A 78 -44.75 -51.05 -66.31
C GLY A 78 -46.03 -50.30 -66.73
N GLY A 79 -47.05 -50.28 -65.87
CA GLY A 79 -48.29 -49.53 -66.12
C GLY A 79 -48.13 -48.03 -65.82
N LEU A 80 -48.85 -47.20 -66.56
CA LEU A 80 -48.86 -45.74 -66.40
C LEU A 80 -50.28 -45.22 -66.07
N ALA A 81 -50.42 -44.51 -64.96
CA ALA A 81 -51.60 -43.72 -64.66
C ALA A 81 -51.26 -42.23 -64.65
N THR A 82 -52.04 -41.39 -65.33
CA THR A 82 -51.85 -39.94 -65.31
C THR A 82 -53.13 -39.21 -64.89
N ASN A 83 -52.98 -38.15 -64.11
CA ASN A 83 -54.05 -37.26 -63.67
C ASN A 83 -55.23 -37.98 -62.99
N THR A 84 -54.95 -39.03 -62.22
CA THR A 84 -55.99 -39.75 -61.45
C THR A 84 -56.56 -38.85 -60.34
N PHE A 85 -57.88 -38.75 -60.24
CA PHE A 85 -58.59 -38.07 -59.13
C PHE A 85 -59.15 -39.11 -58.16
N LEU A 86 -58.64 -39.12 -56.92
CA LEU A 86 -59.12 -39.99 -55.84
C LEU A 86 -60.01 -39.19 -54.90
N ASN A 87 -61.28 -39.59 -54.81
CA ASN A 87 -62.33 -38.96 -54.00
C ASN A 87 -62.93 -39.97 -53.02
N SER A 88 -63.40 -39.49 -51.86
CA SER A 88 -63.99 -40.33 -50.82
C SER A 88 -63.08 -41.53 -50.51
N ALA A 89 -63.58 -42.72 -50.20
CA ALA A 89 -62.73 -43.91 -49.96
C ALA A 89 -62.06 -44.47 -51.23
N GLY A 90 -61.80 -43.66 -52.27
CA GLY A 90 -61.08 -44.04 -53.47
C GLY A 90 -59.62 -44.41 -53.18
N TYR A 91 -59.14 -45.46 -53.84
CA TYR A 91 -57.84 -46.07 -53.55
C TYR A 91 -57.03 -46.30 -54.82
N GLN A 92 -55.78 -45.83 -54.86
CA GLN A 92 -54.81 -46.17 -55.90
C GLN A 92 -53.61 -46.91 -55.31
N ARG A 93 -53.30 -48.08 -55.87
CA ARG A 93 -52.08 -48.84 -55.56
C ARG A 93 -51.10 -48.74 -56.71
N ILE A 94 -49.83 -48.46 -56.41
CA ILE A 94 -48.75 -48.41 -57.39
C ILE A 94 -47.74 -49.48 -57.00
N SER A 95 -47.67 -50.55 -57.77
CA SER A 95 -46.77 -51.69 -57.53
C SER A 95 -45.43 -51.50 -58.23
N SER A 96 -44.50 -52.45 -58.06
CA SER A 96 -43.13 -52.39 -58.61
C SER A 96 -43.09 -52.00 -60.08
N VAL A 97 -42.31 -50.99 -60.45
CA VAL A 97 -42.16 -50.41 -61.81
C VAL A 97 -43.43 -49.74 -62.36
N GLY A 98 -44.53 -49.69 -61.61
CA GLY A 98 -45.70 -48.88 -61.93
C GLY A 98 -45.45 -47.40 -61.69
N THR A 99 -46.04 -46.54 -62.53
CA THR A 99 -45.88 -45.08 -62.43
C THR A 99 -47.23 -44.38 -62.39
N ALA A 100 -47.45 -43.53 -61.38
CA ALA A 100 -48.57 -42.58 -61.36
C ALA A 100 -48.05 -41.13 -61.41
N ILE A 101 -48.60 -40.33 -62.33
CA ILE A 101 -48.22 -38.92 -62.51
C ILE A 101 -49.45 -38.03 -62.24
N GLY A 102 -49.30 -36.97 -61.45
CA GLY A 102 -50.35 -35.96 -61.27
C GLY A 102 -51.59 -36.45 -60.50
N THR A 103 -51.46 -37.44 -59.62
CA THR A 103 -52.62 -37.94 -58.86
C THR A 103 -53.10 -36.90 -57.84
N THR A 104 -54.38 -36.53 -57.87
CA THR A 104 -55.02 -35.69 -56.85
C THR A 104 -55.71 -36.57 -55.82
N ILE A 105 -55.37 -36.41 -54.54
CA ILE A 105 -55.85 -37.22 -53.41
C ILE A 105 -56.71 -36.34 -52.50
N ASN A 106 -58.03 -36.36 -52.70
CA ASN A 106 -58.98 -35.58 -51.92
C ASN A 106 -59.34 -36.25 -50.59
N SER A 107 -60.12 -35.57 -49.75
CA SER A 107 -60.53 -36.04 -48.42
C SER A 107 -61.02 -37.50 -48.40
N ASN A 108 -60.51 -38.25 -47.42
CA ASN A 108 -60.76 -39.68 -47.18
C ASN A 108 -60.18 -40.66 -48.24
N ALA A 109 -59.52 -40.16 -49.29
CA ALA A 109 -58.93 -40.99 -50.33
C ALA A 109 -57.49 -41.41 -49.99
N ARG A 110 -56.99 -42.47 -50.64
CA ARG A 110 -55.67 -43.04 -50.35
C ARG A 110 -54.89 -43.41 -51.61
N GLN A 111 -53.62 -43.04 -51.67
CA GLN A 111 -52.64 -43.56 -52.62
C GLN A 111 -51.59 -44.36 -51.86
N TYR A 112 -51.30 -45.59 -52.30
CA TYR A 112 -50.32 -46.49 -51.70
C TYR A 112 -49.23 -46.82 -52.72
N VAL A 113 -47.99 -46.43 -52.43
CA VAL A 113 -46.80 -46.62 -53.26
C VAL A 113 -45.98 -47.77 -52.67
N GLU A 114 -45.95 -48.91 -53.36
CA GLU A 114 -45.25 -50.11 -52.95
C GLU A 114 -43.79 -50.12 -53.42
N SER A 115 -43.05 -51.16 -53.05
CA SER A 115 -41.67 -51.40 -53.49
C SER A 115 -41.55 -51.33 -55.01
N GLY A 116 -40.66 -50.47 -55.50
CA GLY A 116 -40.41 -50.23 -56.93
C GLY A 116 -41.45 -49.33 -57.62
N GLY A 117 -42.55 -48.96 -56.95
CA GLY A 117 -43.56 -48.05 -57.50
C GLY A 117 -43.13 -46.58 -57.41
N THR A 118 -43.56 -45.77 -58.38
CA THR A 118 -43.26 -44.33 -58.42
C THR A 118 -44.55 -43.49 -58.49
N ALA A 119 -44.72 -42.57 -57.55
CA ALA A 119 -45.71 -41.49 -57.63
C ALA A 119 -44.99 -40.16 -57.90
N SER A 120 -45.38 -39.43 -58.93
CA SER A 120 -44.79 -38.14 -59.30
C SER A 120 -45.85 -37.05 -59.40
N GLY A 121 -45.59 -35.89 -58.83
CA GLY A 121 -46.49 -34.73 -58.90
C GLY A 121 -47.85 -34.94 -58.23
N ALA A 122 -47.94 -35.81 -57.22
CA ALA A 122 -49.21 -36.03 -56.52
C ALA A 122 -49.62 -34.77 -55.73
N THR A 123 -50.91 -34.43 -55.72
CA THR A 123 -51.48 -33.33 -54.91
C THR A 123 -52.37 -33.90 -53.82
N ILE A 124 -52.01 -33.73 -52.56
CA ILE A 124 -52.80 -34.16 -51.40
C ILE A 124 -53.65 -32.98 -50.91
N SER A 125 -54.97 -33.11 -51.04
CA SER A 125 -55.97 -32.09 -50.69
C SER A 125 -56.97 -32.63 -49.66
N GLY A 126 -56.44 -33.30 -48.63
CA GLY A 126 -57.22 -33.87 -47.51
C GLY A 126 -57.15 -35.39 -47.39
N GLY A 127 -56.62 -36.08 -48.40
CA GLY A 127 -56.41 -37.54 -48.37
C GLY A 127 -55.06 -37.95 -47.78
N ILE A 128 -54.67 -39.20 -48.05
CA ILE A 128 -53.42 -39.80 -47.53
C ILE A 128 -52.60 -40.43 -48.66
N GLN A 129 -51.31 -40.09 -48.76
CA GLN A 129 -50.32 -40.81 -49.57
C GLN A 129 -49.42 -41.63 -48.65
N MET A 130 -49.27 -42.93 -48.92
CA MET A 130 -48.44 -43.85 -48.15
C MET A 130 -47.31 -44.39 -49.03
N ILE A 131 -46.06 -44.29 -48.57
CA ILE A 131 -44.86 -44.73 -49.29
C ILE A 131 -44.19 -45.83 -48.47
N SER A 132 -44.19 -47.05 -48.99
CA SER A 132 -43.62 -48.23 -48.33
C SER A 132 -42.18 -48.50 -48.74
N ASN A 133 -41.56 -49.55 -48.18
CA ASN A 133 -40.19 -49.95 -48.47
C ASN A 133 -39.92 -50.05 -49.99
N GLY A 134 -38.94 -49.31 -50.50
CA GLY A 134 -38.57 -49.27 -51.92
C GLY A 134 -39.51 -48.43 -52.80
N GLY A 135 -40.57 -47.85 -52.26
CA GLY A 135 -41.45 -46.92 -52.99
C GLY A 135 -40.86 -45.51 -53.05
N LEU A 136 -41.17 -44.80 -54.14
CA LEU A 136 -40.69 -43.44 -54.40
C LEU A 136 -41.85 -42.46 -54.65
N ALA A 137 -41.91 -41.39 -53.85
CA ALA A 137 -42.73 -40.22 -54.15
C ALA A 137 -41.84 -39.03 -54.54
N THR A 138 -42.17 -38.36 -55.64
CA THR A 138 -41.44 -37.19 -56.14
C THR A 138 -42.40 -36.03 -56.37
N SER A 139 -41.99 -34.82 -56.00
CA SER A 139 -42.73 -33.58 -56.25
C SER A 139 -44.17 -33.59 -55.74
N THR A 140 -44.43 -34.29 -54.64
CA THR A 140 -45.74 -34.29 -53.98
C THR A 140 -46.04 -32.90 -53.41
N THR A 141 -47.20 -32.34 -53.69
CA THR A 141 -47.72 -31.13 -53.03
C THR A 141 -48.73 -31.53 -51.97
N ILE A 142 -48.53 -31.09 -50.72
CA ILE A 142 -49.44 -31.33 -49.59
C ILE A 142 -50.11 -30.02 -49.23
N SER A 143 -51.34 -29.82 -49.71
CA SER A 143 -52.17 -28.66 -49.36
C SER A 143 -52.95 -28.92 -48.07
N LEU A 144 -53.48 -30.14 -47.91
CA LEU A 144 -54.17 -30.65 -46.72
C LEU A 144 -53.91 -32.16 -46.61
N GLY A 145 -54.30 -32.81 -45.51
CA GLY A 145 -54.13 -34.26 -45.36
C GLY A 145 -52.68 -34.66 -45.05
N GLN A 146 -52.27 -35.88 -45.43
CA GLN A 146 -51.01 -36.47 -44.98
C GLN A 146 -50.21 -37.22 -46.06
N GLN A 147 -48.89 -37.05 -46.06
CA GLN A 147 -47.94 -37.97 -46.67
C GLN A 147 -47.26 -38.79 -45.56
N ILE A 148 -47.27 -40.11 -45.66
CA ILE A 148 -46.68 -41.04 -44.70
C ILE A 148 -45.58 -41.83 -45.40
N VAL A 149 -44.34 -41.70 -44.93
CA VAL A 149 -43.19 -42.45 -45.45
C VAL A 149 -42.78 -43.49 -44.40
N TYR A 150 -42.95 -44.77 -44.74
CA TYR A 150 -42.57 -45.90 -43.90
C TYR A 150 -41.11 -46.32 -44.13
N SER A 151 -40.62 -47.26 -43.31
CA SER A 151 -39.26 -47.79 -43.37
C SER A 151 -38.85 -48.22 -44.79
N GLY A 152 -37.73 -47.68 -45.29
CA GLY A 152 -37.20 -47.90 -46.63
C GLY A 152 -37.93 -47.16 -47.76
N GLY A 153 -38.98 -46.40 -47.45
CA GLY A 153 -39.65 -45.51 -48.41
C GLY A 153 -38.90 -44.18 -48.56
N ARG A 154 -39.05 -43.55 -49.73
CA ARG A 154 -38.39 -42.27 -50.03
C ARG A 154 -39.34 -41.24 -50.63
N ALA A 155 -39.35 -40.05 -50.05
CA ALA A 155 -40.01 -38.86 -50.59
C ALA A 155 -38.98 -37.81 -51.00
N THR A 156 -39.12 -37.22 -52.19
CA THR A 156 -38.21 -36.18 -52.68
C THR A 156 -38.97 -34.99 -53.23
N THR A 157 -38.44 -33.78 -53.04
CA THR A 157 -39.02 -32.52 -53.55
C THR A 157 -40.48 -32.29 -53.11
N THR A 158 -40.87 -32.80 -51.95
CA THR A 158 -42.21 -32.57 -51.39
C THR A 158 -42.39 -31.08 -51.05
N THR A 159 -43.50 -30.48 -51.49
CA THR A 159 -43.92 -29.13 -51.08
C THR A 159 -45.08 -29.25 -50.09
N ILE A 160 -44.95 -28.64 -48.92
CA ILE A 160 -45.95 -28.62 -47.86
C ILE A 160 -46.47 -27.18 -47.74
N SER A 161 -47.74 -26.95 -48.07
CA SER A 161 -48.41 -25.64 -47.95
C SER A 161 -49.46 -25.62 -46.82
N GLY A 162 -49.73 -26.79 -46.23
CA GLY A 162 -50.64 -27.06 -45.13
C GLY A 162 -50.38 -28.51 -44.68
N GLY A 163 -51.39 -29.30 -44.32
CA GLY A 163 -51.23 -30.76 -44.09
C GLY A 163 -49.99 -31.23 -43.28
N THR A 164 -49.58 -32.49 -43.46
CA THR A 164 -48.42 -33.05 -42.74
C THR A 164 -47.65 -34.09 -43.56
N GLN A 165 -46.32 -34.06 -43.49
CA GLN A 165 -45.45 -35.15 -43.93
C GLN A 165 -44.88 -35.88 -42.71
N ASN A 166 -45.14 -37.18 -42.57
CA ASN A 166 -44.63 -38.03 -41.49
C ASN A 166 -43.52 -38.95 -42.01
N ILE A 167 -42.33 -38.87 -41.42
CA ILE A 167 -41.15 -39.67 -41.76
C ILE A 167 -40.86 -40.63 -40.60
N TYR A 168 -41.20 -41.91 -40.78
CA TYR A 168 -41.03 -42.94 -39.76
C TYR A 168 -39.61 -43.54 -39.73
N SER A 169 -39.35 -44.43 -38.78
CA SER A 169 -38.07 -45.11 -38.63
C SER A 169 -37.62 -45.80 -39.93
N GLY A 170 -36.39 -45.51 -40.38
CA GLY A 170 -35.80 -46.03 -41.62
C GLY A 170 -36.29 -45.35 -42.90
N ALA A 171 -37.16 -44.34 -42.81
CA ALA A 171 -37.65 -43.56 -43.95
C ALA A 171 -36.76 -42.34 -44.26
N SER A 172 -36.82 -41.86 -45.51
CA SER A 172 -36.06 -40.69 -45.97
C SER A 172 -36.92 -39.66 -46.70
N ALA A 173 -36.78 -38.39 -46.31
CA ALA A 173 -37.26 -37.24 -47.07
C ALA A 173 -36.10 -36.35 -47.52
N ILE A 174 -36.12 -35.92 -48.78
CA ILE A 174 -35.05 -35.09 -49.37
C ILE A 174 -35.66 -33.86 -50.03
N SER A 175 -35.10 -32.69 -49.77
CA SER A 175 -35.48 -31.41 -50.38
C SER A 175 -36.95 -31.05 -50.17
N THR A 176 -37.46 -31.23 -48.94
CA THR A 176 -38.83 -30.81 -48.61
C THR A 176 -38.90 -29.30 -48.43
N THR A 177 -39.86 -28.64 -49.04
CA THR A 177 -40.14 -27.21 -48.83
C THR A 177 -41.41 -27.05 -48.02
N ILE A 178 -41.36 -26.34 -46.90
CA ILE A 178 -42.48 -26.14 -45.98
C ILE A 178 -42.85 -24.66 -45.97
N SER A 179 -43.94 -24.30 -46.64
CA SER A 179 -44.51 -22.93 -46.67
C SER A 179 -45.83 -22.81 -45.89
N GLY A 180 -46.21 -23.89 -45.22
CA GLY A 180 -47.33 -24.02 -44.31
C GLY A 180 -47.37 -25.47 -43.79
N GLY A 181 -48.08 -25.71 -42.69
CA GLY A 181 -48.18 -27.06 -42.10
C GLY A 181 -46.86 -27.61 -41.56
N ARG A 182 -46.71 -28.94 -41.54
CA ARG A 182 -45.67 -29.61 -40.73
C ARG A 182 -44.95 -30.77 -41.42
N GLN A 183 -43.62 -30.84 -41.26
CA GLN A 183 -42.84 -32.06 -41.44
C GLN A 183 -42.52 -32.67 -40.07
N HIS A 184 -42.88 -33.92 -39.85
CA HIS A 184 -42.63 -34.65 -38.60
C HIS A 184 -41.66 -35.81 -38.85
N ILE A 185 -40.53 -35.81 -38.14
CA ILE A 185 -39.48 -36.81 -38.23
C ILE A 185 -39.48 -37.62 -36.92
N SER A 186 -39.91 -38.88 -37.00
CA SER A 186 -39.92 -39.81 -35.85
C SER A 186 -38.52 -40.38 -35.58
N GLY A 187 -38.36 -41.07 -34.44
CA GLY A 187 -37.13 -41.79 -34.11
C GLY A 187 -36.70 -42.75 -35.23
N GLY A 188 -35.45 -42.62 -35.69
CA GLY A 188 -34.88 -43.38 -36.82
C GLY A 188 -35.25 -42.85 -38.22
N GLY A 189 -36.11 -41.84 -38.34
CA GLY A 189 -36.42 -41.16 -39.60
C GLY A 189 -35.35 -40.12 -39.96
N THR A 190 -35.17 -39.85 -41.25
CA THR A 190 -34.17 -38.87 -41.75
C THR A 190 -34.77 -37.87 -42.72
N ALA A 191 -34.50 -36.58 -42.54
CA ALA A 191 -34.78 -35.53 -43.52
C ALA A 191 -33.51 -34.75 -43.91
N ILE A 192 -33.35 -34.47 -45.21
CA ILE A 192 -32.16 -33.80 -45.76
C ILE A 192 -32.61 -32.59 -46.59
N SER A 193 -31.94 -31.45 -46.39
CA SER A 193 -32.16 -30.22 -47.17
C SER A 193 -33.59 -29.68 -47.11
N THR A 194 -34.23 -29.76 -45.93
CA THR A 194 -35.55 -29.13 -45.73
C THR A 194 -35.42 -27.60 -45.75
N THR A 195 -36.30 -26.92 -46.48
CA THR A 195 -36.45 -25.44 -46.44
C THR A 195 -37.74 -25.09 -45.72
N ILE A 196 -37.67 -24.20 -44.72
CA ILE A 196 -38.82 -23.78 -43.89
C ILE A 196 -39.08 -22.29 -44.11
N ASN A 197 -40.14 -21.98 -44.84
CA ASN A 197 -40.64 -20.63 -45.08
C ASN A 197 -41.62 -20.20 -43.97
N SER A 198 -42.17 -18.99 -44.11
CA SER A 198 -43.18 -18.44 -43.20
C SER A 198 -44.35 -19.42 -43.01
N GLY A 199 -44.75 -19.65 -41.76
CA GLY A 199 -45.86 -20.56 -41.39
C GLY A 199 -45.53 -22.07 -41.44
N GLY A 200 -44.31 -22.46 -41.82
CA GLY A 200 -43.87 -23.86 -41.83
C GLY A 200 -43.26 -24.33 -40.51
N GLU A 201 -43.45 -25.61 -40.18
CA GLU A 201 -42.86 -26.27 -39.01
C GLU A 201 -42.12 -27.56 -39.37
N GLN A 202 -40.93 -27.77 -38.80
CA GLN A 202 -40.26 -29.08 -38.78
C GLN A 202 -40.10 -29.57 -37.34
N ASN A 203 -40.69 -30.73 -37.04
CA ASN A 203 -40.63 -31.37 -35.72
C ASN A 203 -39.73 -32.61 -35.79
N VAL A 204 -38.59 -32.56 -35.10
CA VAL A 204 -37.62 -33.66 -35.00
C VAL A 204 -37.75 -34.32 -33.63
N SER A 205 -38.39 -35.49 -33.57
CA SER A 205 -38.52 -36.25 -32.33
C SER A 205 -37.19 -36.87 -31.90
N THR A 206 -37.12 -37.30 -30.63
CA THR A 206 -35.96 -38.04 -30.10
C THR A 206 -35.59 -39.22 -31.01
N GLY A 207 -34.31 -39.29 -31.37
CA GLY A 207 -33.77 -40.29 -32.31
C GLY A 207 -34.02 -40.00 -33.79
N GLY A 208 -34.79 -38.95 -34.14
CA GLY A 208 -34.91 -38.45 -35.51
C GLY A 208 -33.70 -37.61 -35.90
N SER A 209 -33.37 -37.56 -37.20
CA SER A 209 -32.20 -36.84 -37.71
C SER A 209 -32.55 -35.92 -38.88
N VAL A 210 -32.04 -34.69 -38.82
CA VAL A 210 -32.11 -33.74 -39.92
C VAL A 210 -30.75 -33.15 -40.26
N THR A 211 -30.50 -32.94 -41.55
CA THR A 211 -29.25 -32.36 -42.05
C THR A 211 -29.54 -31.27 -43.08
N SER A 212 -28.80 -30.17 -42.99
CA SER A 212 -28.83 -29.03 -43.92
C SER A 212 -30.21 -28.37 -44.04
N THR A 213 -30.91 -28.24 -42.90
CA THR A 213 -32.19 -27.50 -42.87
C THR A 213 -31.92 -26.00 -43.03
N THR A 214 -32.69 -25.31 -43.87
CA THR A 214 -32.67 -23.85 -44.01
C THR A 214 -33.96 -23.26 -43.46
N ILE A 215 -33.88 -22.40 -42.45
CA ILE A 215 -35.01 -21.73 -41.82
C ILE A 215 -35.01 -20.28 -42.27
N ILE A 216 -35.98 -19.90 -43.12
CA ILE A 216 -36.13 -18.52 -43.61
C ILE A 216 -36.95 -17.72 -42.60
N GLU A 217 -38.17 -18.16 -42.28
CA GLU A 217 -39.06 -17.49 -41.31
C GLU A 217 -39.84 -18.44 -40.39
N GLY A 218 -39.93 -19.73 -40.71
CA GLY A 218 -40.69 -20.70 -39.91
C GLY A 218 -39.94 -21.23 -38.68
N ASN A 219 -40.38 -22.39 -38.18
CA ASN A 219 -39.86 -22.97 -36.94
C ASN A 219 -39.31 -24.39 -37.12
N GLN A 220 -38.19 -24.68 -36.46
CA GLN A 220 -37.68 -26.04 -36.27
C GLN A 220 -37.68 -26.37 -34.77
N TYR A 221 -38.29 -27.49 -34.39
CA TYR A 221 -38.31 -28.02 -33.03
C TYR A 221 -37.49 -29.30 -32.96
N VAL A 222 -36.40 -29.28 -32.20
CA VAL A 222 -35.38 -30.35 -32.18
C VAL A 222 -35.34 -31.02 -30.81
N ALA A 223 -35.91 -32.23 -30.72
CA ALA A 223 -35.73 -33.17 -29.62
C ALA A 223 -34.78 -34.33 -30.00
N GLY A 224 -34.50 -34.52 -31.29
CA GLY A 224 -33.49 -35.44 -31.85
C GLY A 224 -32.22 -34.70 -32.24
N THR A 225 -31.70 -34.97 -33.44
CA THR A 225 -30.45 -34.38 -33.94
C THR A 225 -30.70 -33.47 -35.14
N ALA A 226 -30.15 -32.26 -35.11
CA ALA A 226 -30.08 -31.35 -36.24
C ALA A 226 -28.63 -30.97 -36.54
N THR A 227 -28.21 -31.12 -37.80
CA THR A 227 -26.82 -30.82 -38.22
C THR A 227 -26.83 -29.82 -39.37
N THR A 228 -25.91 -28.85 -39.35
CA THR A 228 -25.73 -27.86 -40.44
C THR A 228 -26.99 -27.03 -40.74
N THR A 229 -27.76 -26.68 -39.70
CA THR A 229 -28.95 -25.84 -39.88
C THR A 229 -28.52 -24.39 -40.17
N THR A 230 -29.13 -23.74 -41.14
CA THR A 230 -28.97 -22.30 -41.41
C THR A 230 -30.24 -21.55 -41.01
N ILE A 231 -30.13 -20.53 -40.16
CA ILE A 231 -31.25 -19.68 -39.72
C ILE A 231 -31.05 -18.29 -40.30
N SER A 232 -32.03 -17.80 -41.09
CA SER A 232 -31.98 -16.48 -41.72
C SER A 232 -32.98 -15.48 -41.15
N GLY A 233 -33.99 -15.93 -40.40
CA GLY A 233 -35.02 -15.06 -39.81
C GLY A 233 -35.94 -15.78 -38.81
N GLY A 234 -36.31 -17.02 -39.09
CA GLY A 234 -37.15 -17.86 -38.22
C GLY A 234 -36.46 -18.35 -36.94
N SER A 235 -37.00 -19.41 -36.32
CA SER A 235 -36.50 -19.92 -35.04
C SER A 235 -36.17 -21.41 -35.05
N GLN A 236 -35.05 -21.77 -34.39
CA GLN A 236 -34.74 -23.13 -33.99
C GLN A 236 -34.89 -23.26 -32.47
N TYR A 237 -35.65 -24.25 -32.01
CA TYR A 237 -35.80 -24.61 -30.61
C TYR A 237 -35.12 -25.96 -30.36
N VAL A 238 -34.01 -25.95 -29.63
CA VAL A 238 -33.26 -27.15 -29.23
C VAL A 238 -33.70 -27.54 -27.83
N TRP A 239 -34.57 -28.54 -27.71
CA TRP A 239 -35.15 -28.98 -26.44
C TRP A 239 -34.17 -29.84 -25.65
N SER A 240 -34.51 -30.18 -24.40
CA SER A 240 -33.61 -30.83 -23.42
C SER A 240 -32.92 -32.12 -23.89
N THR A 241 -33.56 -32.92 -24.75
CA THR A 241 -32.95 -34.13 -25.36
C THR A 241 -32.32 -33.87 -26.73
N GLY A 242 -32.52 -32.67 -27.27
CA GLY A 242 -32.11 -32.27 -28.60
C GLY A 242 -30.64 -31.87 -28.67
N SER A 243 -30.05 -32.12 -29.83
CA SER A 243 -28.69 -31.71 -30.18
C SER A 243 -28.69 -30.97 -31.52
N ALA A 244 -28.12 -29.77 -31.53
CA ALA A 244 -27.88 -29.00 -32.74
C ALA A 244 -26.38 -28.76 -32.93
N THR A 245 -25.83 -29.21 -34.06
CA THR A 245 -24.39 -29.08 -34.35
C THR A 245 -24.17 -28.30 -35.64
N SER A 246 -23.19 -27.40 -35.62
CA SER A 246 -22.80 -26.57 -36.77
C SER A 246 -23.95 -25.70 -37.29
N THR A 247 -24.76 -25.15 -36.38
CA THR A 247 -25.82 -24.21 -36.75
C THR A 247 -25.18 -22.88 -37.16
N THR A 248 -25.62 -22.30 -38.28
CA THR A 248 -25.23 -20.97 -38.73
C THR A 248 -26.44 -20.05 -38.62
N ILE A 249 -26.32 -18.97 -37.85
CA ILE A 249 -27.37 -17.97 -37.66
C ILE A 249 -26.94 -16.71 -38.40
N ILE A 250 -27.56 -16.42 -39.53
CA ILE A 250 -27.38 -15.16 -40.29
C ILE A 250 -28.57 -14.20 -40.10
N GLY A 251 -29.53 -14.62 -39.29
CA GLY A 251 -30.70 -13.87 -38.82
C GLY A 251 -31.58 -14.78 -37.97
N GLY A 252 -32.60 -14.24 -37.32
CA GLY A 252 -33.51 -15.04 -36.49
C GLY A 252 -32.89 -15.52 -35.17
N THR A 253 -33.40 -16.63 -34.62
CA THR A 253 -33.06 -17.04 -33.25
C THR A 253 -32.86 -18.55 -33.07
N GLN A 254 -31.84 -18.93 -32.30
CA GLN A 254 -31.69 -20.27 -31.74
C GLN A 254 -31.95 -20.25 -30.23
N ASN A 255 -32.95 -20.99 -29.76
CA ASN A 255 -33.30 -21.12 -28.35
C ASN A 255 -32.89 -22.49 -27.83
N ILE A 256 -32.08 -22.52 -26.76
CA ILE A 256 -31.42 -23.74 -26.28
C ILE A 256 -31.85 -24.06 -24.85
N THR A 257 -32.48 -25.22 -24.68
CA THR A 257 -32.64 -25.92 -23.41
C THR A 257 -32.01 -27.33 -23.42
N GLY A 258 -31.49 -27.77 -24.57
CA GLY A 258 -30.62 -28.95 -24.74
C GLY A 258 -29.19 -28.58 -25.08
N ILE A 259 -28.60 -29.20 -26.11
CA ILE A 259 -27.18 -28.99 -26.46
C ILE A 259 -27.06 -28.34 -27.83
N ALA A 260 -26.32 -27.24 -27.91
CA ALA A 260 -25.85 -26.67 -29.16
C ALA A 260 -24.32 -26.65 -29.21
N SER A 261 -23.73 -27.08 -30.33
CA SER A 261 -22.28 -27.11 -30.50
C SER A 261 -21.83 -26.50 -31.82
N SER A 262 -20.69 -25.81 -31.80
CA SER A 262 -20.10 -25.16 -33.00
C SER A 262 -21.07 -24.22 -33.72
N THR A 263 -21.87 -23.47 -32.95
CA THR A 263 -22.80 -22.50 -33.55
C THR A 263 -22.02 -21.25 -33.97
N THR A 264 -22.25 -20.77 -35.19
CA THR A 264 -21.70 -19.48 -35.67
C THR A 264 -22.85 -18.49 -35.77
N ILE A 265 -22.73 -17.35 -35.09
CA ILE A 265 -23.74 -16.29 -35.06
C ILE A 265 -23.18 -15.08 -35.82
N ASN A 266 -23.78 -14.76 -36.95
CA ASN A 266 -23.45 -13.63 -37.83
C ASN A 266 -24.47 -12.51 -37.67
N SER A 267 -24.27 -11.40 -38.41
CA SER A 267 -25.07 -10.18 -38.35
C SER A 267 -26.57 -10.44 -38.17
N ALA A 268 -27.16 -9.85 -37.12
CA ALA A 268 -28.57 -9.95 -36.73
C ALA A 268 -29.06 -11.30 -36.14
N GLY A 269 -28.18 -12.28 -35.96
CA GLY A 269 -28.50 -13.53 -35.27
C GLY A 269 -28.55 -13.40 -33.75
N ILE A 270 -29.41 -14.20 -33.10
CA ILE A 270 -29.50 -14.31 -31.64
C ILE A 270 -29.42 -15.78 -31.22
N GLN A 271 -28.58 -16.09 -30.24
CA GLN A 271 -28.62 -17.39 -29.54
C GLN A 271 -29.01 -17.17 -28.07
N ASN A 272 -30.11 -17.79 -27.63
CA ASN A 272 -30.55 -17.76 -26.24
C ASN A 272 -30.27 -19.11 -25.57
N VAL A 273 -29.47 -19.10 -24.51
CA VAL A 273 -29.18 -20.25 -23.66
C VAL A 273 -29.93 -20.07 -22.35
N SER A 274 -30.86 -20.97 -22.06
CA SER A 274 -31.71 -20.93 -20.87
C SER A 274 -31.52 -22.19 -20.02
N SER A 275 -32.35 -22.38 -18.98
CA SER A 275 -32.22 -23.48 -18.03
C SER A 275 -32.14 -24.85 -18.72
N GLY A 276 -31.10 -25.63 -18.38
CA GLY A 276 -30.79 -26.92 -18.98
C GLY A 276 -29.99 -26.83 -20.30
N GLY A 277 -29.89 -25.64 -20.89
CA GLY A 277 -29.17 -25.38 -22.12
C GLY A 277 -27.66 -25.33 -21.95
N LEU A 278 -26.95 -25.99 -22.86
CA LEU A 278 -25.49 -25.97 -22.97
C LEU A 278 -25.06 -25.58 -24.38
N ALA A 279 -24.39 -24.44 -24.51
CA ALA A 279 -23.76 -23.98 -25.74
C ALA A 279 -22.24 -24.20 -25.67
N ILE A 280 -21.67 -24.90 -26.65
CA ILE A 280 -20.24 -25.25 -26.70
C ILE A 280 -19.63 -24.74 -28.00
N PHE A 281 -18.47 -24.08 -27.93
CA PHE A 281 -17.75 -23.57 -29.11
C PHE A 281 -18.61 -22.63 -29.97
N THR A 282 -19.35 -21.73 -29.33
CA THR A 282 -20.09 -20.70 -30.07
C THR A 282 -19.12 -19.64 -30.56
N THR A 283 -19.20 -19.25 -31.83
CA THR A 283 -18.49 -18.11 -32.39
C THR A 283 -19.49 -16.99 -32.65
N ILE A 284 -19.26 -15.83 -32.04
CA ILE A 284 -20.10 -14.65 -32.17
C ILE A 284 -19.33 -13.64 -33.02
N GLU A 285 -19.81 -13.37 -34.23
CA GLU A 285 -19.35 -12.25 -35.07
C GLU A 285 -20.18 -11.00 -34.69
N SER A 286 -20.69 -10.20 -35.61
CA SER A 286 -21.50 -9.00 -35.28
C SER A 286 -22.93 -9.31 -34.79
N ALA A 287 -23.06 -10.06 -33.69
CA ALA A 287 -24.31 -10.68 -33.22
C ALA A 287 -24.35 -10.86 -31.69
N THR A 288 -25.42 -11.50 -31.18
CA THR A 288 -25.63 -11.62 -29.73
C THR A 288 -25.85 -13.07 -29.26
N GLN A 289 -25.16 -13.45 -28.18
CA GLN A 289 -25.50 -14.62 -27.35
C GLN A 289 -26.00 -14.15 -25.98
N ASN A 290 -27.18 -14.62 -25.57
CA ASN A 290 -27.74 -14.36 -24.25
C ASN A 290 -27.73 -15.64 -23.41
N ILE A 291 -27.14 -15.58 -22.22
CA ILE A 291 -27.05 -16.69 -21.27
C ILE A 291 -27.86 -16.29 -20.04
N SER A 292 -28.93 -17.03 -19.78
CA SER A 292 -29.93 -16.74 -18.75
C SER A 292 -30.07 -17.92 -17.77
N ASN A 293 -30.84 -17.74 -16.69
CA ASN A 293 -31.07 -18.68 -15.59
C ASN A 293 -30.69 -20.15 -15.85
N ALA A 294 -29.58 -20.60 -15.25
CA ALA A 294 -29.00 -21.94 -15.32
C ALA A 294 -28.57 -22.42 -16.72
N GLY A 295 -28.52 -21.53 -17.70
CA GLY A 295 -27.88 -21.76 -18.99
C GLY A 295 -26.36 -21.64 -18.89
N ILE A 296 -25.66 -22.48 -19.65
CA ILE A 296 -24.19 -22.55 -19.64
C ILE A 296 -23.66 -22.35 -21.06
N ALA A 297 -22.73 -21.42 -21.23
CA ALA A 297 -21.91 -21.34 -22.43
C ALA A 297 -20.44 -21.62 -22.09
N THR A 298 -19.80 -22.49 -22.87
CA THR A 298 -18.38 -22.82 -22.70
C THR A 298 -17.60 -22.64 -24.00
N SER A 299 -16.37 -22.14 -23.89
CA SER A 299 -15.48 -21.93 -25.03
C SER A 299 -16.08 -21.03 -26.11
N THR A 300 -16.78 -19.98 -25.70
CA THR A 300 -17.34 -19.00 -26.63
C THR A 300 -16.23 -18.08 -27.13
N THR A 301 -16.17 -17.81 -28.43
CA THR A 301 -15.30 -16.80 -29.04
C THR A 301 -16.14 -15.61 -29.47
N ILE A 302 -15.77 -14.42 -29.01
CA ILE A 302 -16.45 -13.16 -29.34
C ILE A 302 -15.53 -12.34 -30.23
N ASN A 303 -15.90 -12.19 -31.50
CA ASN A 303 -15.18 -11.42 -32.50
C ASN A 303 -15.75 -9.99 -32.62
N SER A 304 -15.26 -9.22 -33.58
CA SER A 304 -15.60 -7.80 -33.74
C SER A 304 -17.12 -7.59 -33.93
N GLY A 305 -17.70 -6.76 -33.06
CA GLY A 305 -19.14 -6.48 -33.02
C GLY A 305 -19.97 -7.54 -32.29
N GLY A 306 -19.33 -8.59 -31.77
CA GLY A 306 -20.00 -9.64 -31.02
C GLY A 306 -20.25 -9.28 -29.58
N ILE A 307 -21.40 -9.72 -29.08
CA ILE A 307 -21.85 -9.44 -27.72
C ILE A 307 -22.27 -10.75 -27.05
N GLN A 308 -21.68 -11.05 -25.90
CA GLN A 308 -22.18 -12.08 -24.99
C GLN A 308 -22.75 -11.44 -23.73
N ASN A 309 -24.04 -11.64 -23.48
CA ASN A 309 -24.71 -11.21 -22.26
C ASN A 309 -24.87 -12.40 -21.31
N VAL A 310 -24.27 -12.30 -20.13
CA VAL A 310 -24.40 -13.26 -19.03
C VAL A 310 -25.31 -12.63 -17.96
N SER A 311 -26.59 -12.98 -18.01
CA SER A 311 -27.61 -12.43 -17.10
C SER A 311 -27.79 -13.29 -15.84
N ASN A 312 -28.77 -12.94 -15.00
CA ASN A 312 -29.05 -13.60 -13.72
C ASN A 312 -29.12 -15.14 -13.84
N GLY A 313 -28.23 -15.83 -13.12
CA GLY A 313 -28.13 -17.28 -13.06
C GLY A 313 -27.45 -17.92 -14.28
N GLY A 314 -27.02 -17.15 -15.27
CA GLY A 314 -26.24 -17.62 -16.42
C GLY A 314 -24.76 -17.81 -16.09
N MET A 315 -24.11 -18.76 -16.76
CA MET A 315 -22.69 -19.05 -16.57
C MET A 315 -21.92 -19.11 -17.89
N ALA A 316 -20.85 -18.31 -18.00
CA ALA A 316 -19.90 -18.34 -19.11
C ALA A 316 -18.54 -18.90 -18.65
N ILE A 317 -17.98 -19.86 -19.38
CA ILE A 317 -16.72 -20.54 -19.02
C ILE A 317 -15.77 -20.48 -20.22
N PHE A 318 -14.50 -20.14 -20.01
CA PHE A 318 -13.47 -20.09 -21.06
C PHE A 318 -13.88 -19.23 -22.27
N THR A 319 -14.50 -18.07 -22.00
CA THR A 319 -14.82 -17.13 -23.07
C THR A 319 -13.55 -16.44 -23.57
N THR A 320 -13.36 -16.34 -24.87
CA THR A 320 -12.29 -15.54 -25.50
C THR A 320 -12.91 -14.32 -26.15
N ILE A 321 -12.44 -13.13 -25.78
CA ILE A 321 -12.90 -11.85 -26.31
C ILE A 321 -11.79 -11.28 -27.19
N SER A 322 -12.04 -11.20 -28.49
CA SER A 322 -11.14 -10.63 -29.51
C SER A 322 -11.40 -9.13 -29.69
N GLY A 323 -10.57 -8.47 -30.50
CA GLY A 323 -10.70 -7.03 -30.80
C GLY A 323 -12.10 -6.66 -31.30
N GLY A 324 -12.73 -5.70 -30.61
CA GLY A 324 -14.08 -5.22 -30.92
C GLY A 324 -15.22 -6.11 -30.41
N GLY A 325 -14.92 -7.22 -29.71
CA GLY A 325 -15.91 -8.05 -29.03
C GLY A 325 -16.15 -7.59 -27.60
N GLU A 326 -17.36 -7.82 -27.09
CA GLU A 326 -17.76 -7.45 -25.73
C GLU A 326 -18.47 -8.59 -24.97
N GLN A 327 -18.10 -8.75 -23.69
CA GLN A 327 -18.84 -9.58 -22.75
C GLN A 327 -19.44 -8.70 -21.64
N PHE A 328 -20.73 -8.84 -21.39
CA PHE A 328 -21.43 -8.22 -20.26
C PHE A 328 -21.79 -9.30 -19.23
N ILE A 329 -21.31 -9.14 -18.01
CA ILE A 329 -21.71 -9.97 -16.86
C ILE A 329 -22.60 -9.12 -15.98
N ASP A 330 -23.91 -9.29 -16.11
CA ASP A 330 -24.89 -8.53 -15.33
C ASP A 330 -25.03 -9.08 -13.91
N TRP A 331 -25.84 -8.40 -13.10
CA TRP A 331 -26.17 -8.81 -11.73
C TRP A 331 -26.56 -10.30 -11.67
N SER A 332 -25.89 -11.03 -10.77
CA SER A 332 -26.06 -12.47 -10.58
C SER A 332 -25.68 -13.36 -11.78
N GLY A 333 -25.06 -12.82 -12.82
CA GLY A 333 -24.35 -13.59 -13.84
C GLY A 333 -22.94 -13.97 -13.37
N MET A 334 -22.38 -15.07 -13.90
CA MET A 334 -21.03 -15.51 -13.58
C MET A 334 -20.20 -15.79 -14.84
N ALA A 335 -18.99 -15.25 -14.89
CA ALA A 335 -17.96 -15.72 -15.83
C ALA A 335 -16.76 -16.32 -15.08
N THR A 336 -16.09 -17.26 -15.73
CA THR A 336 -14.83 -17.79 -15.24
C THR A 336 -13.86 -18.08 -16.37
N SER A 337 -12.58 -17.80 -16.11
CA SER A 337 -11.47 -18.05 -17.04
C SER A 337 -11.64 -17.34 -18.38
N THR A 338 -12.23 -16.14 -18.36
CA THR A 338 -12.34 -15.29 -19.56
C THR A 338 -10.96 -14.81 -19.98
N THR A 339 -10.64 -14.93 -21.26
CA THR A 339 -9.43 -14.35 -21.87
C THR A 339 -9.81 -13.11 -22.65
N ILE A 340 -9.27 -11.97 -22.26
CA ILE A 340 -9.53 -10.68 -22.91
C ILE A 340 -8.29 -10.30 -23.73
N SER A 341 -8.42 -10.38 -25.05
CA SER A 341 -7.33 -10.08 -25.99
C SER A 341 -7.34 -8.59 -26.40
N SER A 342 -6.37 -8.19 -27.21
CA SER A 342 -6.24 -6.80 -27.69
C SER A 342 -7.54 -6.27 -28.31
N GLY A 343 -8.05 -5.15 -27.77
CA GLY A 343 -9.30 -4.51 -28.17
C GLY A 343 -10.57 -5.19 -27.68
N GLY A 344 -10.47 -6.30 -26.95
CA GLY A 344 -11.62 -6.98 -26.32
C GLY A 344 -11.99 -6.31 -25.00
N ILE A 345 -13.29 -6.30 -24.68
CA ILE A 345 -13.81 -5.64 -23.46
C ILE A 345 -14.68 -6.61 -22.66
N GLN A 346 -14.44 -6.69 -21.35
CA GLN A 346 -15.33 -7.36 -20.40
C GLN A 346 -15.88 -6.34 -19.40
N ASN A 347 -17.20 -6.25 -19.29
CA ASN A 347 -17.91 -5.40 -18.34
C ASN A 347 -18.52 -6.28 -17.22
N VAL A 348 -18.06 -6.10 -15.98
CA VAL A 348 -18.39 -6.97 -14.84
C VAL A 348 -19.24 -6.23 -13.81
N LYS A 349 -20.56 -6.46 -13.81
CA LYS A 349 -21.49 -6.08 -12.72
C LYS A 349 -21.84 -7.27 -11.82
N GLY A 350 -21.78 -8.49 -12.35
CA GLY A 350 -21.92 -9.74 -11.61
C GLY A 350 -20.60 -10.22 -11.01
N ILE A 351 -20.30 -11.50 -11.22
CA ILE A 351 -19.09 -12.15 -10.69
C ILE A 351 -18.19 -12.63 -11.83
N ASP A 352 -16.91 -12.28 -11.78
CA ASP A 352 -15.88 -12.82 -12.64
C ASP A 352 -14.75 -13.47 -11.83
N THR A 353 -14.24 -14.60 -12.30
CA THR A 353 -13.14 -15.31 -11.64
C THR A 353 -12.08 -15.75 -12.64
N PHE A 354 -10.81 -15.61 -12.27
CA PHE A 354 -9.67 -16.07 -13.08
C PHE A 354 -9.60 -15.47 -14.49
N ALA A 355 -10.12 -14.25 -14.71
CA ALA A 355 -9.91 -13.57 -15.98
C ALA A 355 -8.43 -13.33 -16.26
N THR A 356 -8.03 -13.53 -17.51
CA THR A 356 -6.70 -13.18 -18.02
C THR A 356 -6.84 -12.00 -18.97
N ILE A 357 -6.27 -10.86 -18.60
CA ILE A 357 -6.32 -9.62 -19.36
C ILE A 357 -4.98 -9.48 -20.08
N GLN A 358 -4.99 -9.67 -21.41
CA GLN A 358 -3.78 -9.61 -22.25
C GLN A 358 -3.53 -8.18 -22.76
N ASN A 359 -2.46 -8.02 -23.55
CA ASN A 359 -2.08 -6.74 -24.14
C ASN A 359 -3.22 -6.08 -24.93
N GLY A 360 -3.62 -4.88 -24.52
CA GLY A 360 -4.72 -4.11 -25.09
C GLY A 360 -6.11 -4.62 -24.74
N GLY A 361 -6.23 -5.63 -23.88
CA GLY A 361 -7.51 -6.09 -23.34
C GLY A 361 -7.95 -5.23 -22.15
N THR A 362 -9.26 -5.03 -22.00
CA THR A 362 -9.82 -4.20 -20.92
C THR A 362 -10.89 -4.95 -20.11
N GLN A 363 -10.76 -4.92 -18.80
CA GLN A 363 -11.81 -5.35 -17.86
C GLN A 363 -12.32 -4.15 -17.07
N ARG A 364 -13.63 -3.90 -17.07
CA ARG A 364 -14.30 -2.89 -16.24
C ARG A 364 -15.12 -3.56 -15.15
N VAL A 365 -14.90 -3.21 -13.89
CA VAL A 365 -15.45 -3.90 -12.72
C VAL A 365 -16.27 -2.92 -11.89
N SER A 366 -17.59 -3.08 -11.92
CA SER A 366 -18.54 -2.44 -10.99
C SER A 366 -19.21 -3.46 -10.05
N GLY A 367 -18.98 -4.75 -10.29
CA GLY A 367 -19.38 -5.89 -9.45
C GLY A 367 -18.20 -6.49 -8.70
N ARG A 368 -17.97 -7.79 -8.84
CA ARG A 368 -16.88 -8.49 -8.15
C ARG A 368 -16.01 -9.31 -9.10
N THR A 369 -14.70 -9.11 -9.01
CA THR A 369 -13.70 -9.93 -9.71
C THR A 369 -12.74 -10.58 -8.72
N THR A 370 -12.40 -11.85 -8.91
CA THR A 370 -11.43 -12.58 -8.07
C THR A 370 -10.33 -13.22 -8.90
N SER A 371 -9.08 -13.07 -8.45
CA SER A 371 -7.90 -13.71 -9.06
C SER A 371 -7.70 -13.36 -10.53
N ALA A 372 -8.03 -12.13 -10.93
CA ALA A 372 -7.71 -11.65 -12.27
C ALA A 372 -6.18 -11.56 -12.44
N ALA A 373 -5.69 -11.93 -13.62
CA ALA A 373 -4.29 -11.80 -14.01
C ALA A 373 -4.15 -10.74 -15.10
N ILE A 374 -3.53 -9.62 -14.76
CA ILE A 374 -3.25 -8.52 -15.68
C ILE A 374 -1.84 -8.72 -16.26
N LYS A 375 -1.78 -8.98 -17.57
CA LYS A 375 -0.54 -9.20 -18.32
C LYS A 375 -0.09 -7.90 -19.01
N ASN A 376 1.04 -7.97 -19.72
CA ASN A 376 1.64 -6.81 -20.39
C ASN A 376 0.65 -6.09 -21.30
N GLY A 377 0.38 -4.81 -21.01
CA GLY A 377 -0.55 -3.93 -21.71
C GLY A 377 -2.03 -4.19 -21.43
N GLY A 378 -2.37 -5.11 -20.53
CA GLY A 378 -3.75 -5.33 -20.08
C GLY A 378 -4.16 -4.32 -19.02
N GLU A 379 -5.44 -3.97 -18.99
CA GLU A 379 -5.97 -2.99 -18.04
C GLU A 379 -7.21 -3.49 -17.30
N GLN A 380 -7.23 -3.32 -15.97
CA GLN A 380 -8.43 -3.51 -15.14
C GLN A 380 -8.84 -2.18 -14.49
N TYR A 381 -10.08 -1.77 -14.69
CA TYR A 381 -10.70 -0.62 -14.06
C TYR A 381 -11.65 -1.10 -12.97
N VAL A 382 -11.35 -0.80 -11.72
CA VAL A 382 -12.24 -1.04 -10.57
C VAL A 382 -12.95 0.26 -10.24
N GLU A 383 -14.24 0.30 -10.56
CA GLU A 383 -15.07 1.51 -10.55
C GLU A 383 -15.97 1.56 -9.33
N TRP A 384 -16.91 2.50 -9.28
CA TRP A 384 -17.83 2.68 -8.16
C TRP A 384 -18.61 1.40 -7.85
N GLY A 385 -18.48 0.89 -6.61
CA GLY A 385 -19.09 -0.37 -6.17
C GLY A 385 -18.32 -1.64 -6.55
N GLY A 386 -17.30 -1.51 -7.40
CA GLY A 386 -16.45 -2.60 -7.84
C GLY A 386 -15.51 -3.11 -6.75
N ILE A 387 -15.35 -4.44 -6.66
CA ILE A 387 -14.43 -5.11 -5.75
C ILE A 387 -13.54 -6.08 -6.53
N ALA A 388 -12.22 -5.86 -6.50
CA ALA A 388 -11.24 -6.77 -7.09
C ALA A 388 -10.37 -7.42 -6.00
N THR A 389 -10.48 -8.74 -5.81
CA THR A 389 -9.71 -9.47 -4.79
C THR A 389 -8.64 -10.36 -5.41
N SER A 390 -7.45 -10.38 -4.82
CA SER A 390 -6.32 -11.23 -5.24
C SER A 390 -5.88 -11.01 -6.68
N THR A 391 -6.01 -9.79 -7.19
CA THR A 391 -5.56 -9.44 -8.54
C THR A 391 -4.05 -9.53 -8.62
N THR A 392 -3.54 -10.18 -9.66
CA THR A 392 -2.11 -10.28 -9.94
C THR A 392 -1.76 -9.39 -11.13
N ILE A 393 -0.84 -8.45 -10.92
CA ILE A 393 -0.36 -7.50 -11.94
C ILE A 393 1.08 -7.85 -12.27
N SER A 394 1.33 -8.24 -13.51
CA SER A 394 2.66 -8.58 -14.04
C SER A 394 3.18 -7.48 -14.97
N SER A 395 4.38 -7.66 -15.54
CA SER A 395 5.05 -6.64 -16.38
C SER A 395 4.16 -6.01 -17.42
N GLY A 396 4.04 -4.68 -17.36
CA GLY A 396 3.23 -3.85 -18.24
C GLY A 396 1.71 -3.91 -17.99
N GLY A 397 1.23 -4.70 -17.04
CA GLY A 397 -0.17 -4.72 -16.64
C GLY A 397 -0.52 -3.54 -15.72
N ILE A 398 -1.74 -3.02 -15.84
CA ILE A 398 -2.20 -1.86 -15.08
C ILE A 398 -3.55 -2.13 -14.41
N GLN A 399 -3.66 -1.79 -13.13
CA GLN A 399 -4.93 -1.75 -12.42
C GLN A 399 -5.25 -0.32 -11.97
N HIS A 400 -6.45 0.17 -12.31
CA HIS A 400 -6.97 1.46 -11.89
C HIS A 400 -8.05 1.28 -10.84
N ILE A 401 -7.82 1.76 -9.63
CA ILE A 401 -8.80 1.80 -8.54
C ILE A 401 -9.39 3.21 -8.49
N SER A 402 -10.56 3.35 -9.10
CA SER A 402 -11.25 4.64 -9.26
C SER A 402 -12.15 4.94 -8.07
N ARG A 403 -12.82 6.11 -8.10
CA ARG A 403 -13.71 6.58 -7.03
C ARG A 403 -14.73 5.52 -6.60
N GLY A 404 -14.66 5.11 -5.33
CA GLY A 404 -15.58 4.12 -4.74
C GLY A 404 -15.29 2.66 -5.10
N GLY A 405 -14.23 2.37 -5.85
CA GLY A 405 -13.75 1.02 -6.08
C GLY A 405 -12.83 0.53 -4.95
N THR A 406 -12.79 -0.79 -4.74
CA THR A 406 -11.93 -1.43 -3.73
C THR A 406 -11.09 -2.56 -4.35
N ALA A 407 -9.79 -2.57 -4.09
CA ALA A 407 -8.93 -3.71 -4.35
C ALA A 407 -8.35 -4.27 -3.05
N ASP A 408 -8.37 -5.59 -2.88
CA ASP A 408 -7.85 -6.27 -1.68
C ASP A 408 -6.91 -7.41 -2.08
N GLY A 409 -5.72 -7.43 -1.49
CA GLY A 409 -4.71 -8.47 -1.72
C GLY A 409 -4.11 -8.42 -3.12
N THR A 410 -3.97 -7.23 -3.70
CA THR A 410 -3.35 -7.10 -5.03
C THR A 410 -1.85 -7.44 -4.94
N TYR A 411 -1.37 -8.28 -5.85
CA TYR A 411 0.04 -8.64 -5.95
C TYR A 411 0.65 -8.04 -7.22
N ILE A 412 1.63 -7.15 -7.06
CA ILE A 412 2.26 -6.38 -8.14
C ILE A 412 3.72 -6.81 -8.28
N TYR A 413 4.13 -7.26 -9.46
CA TYR A 413 5.51 -7.64 -9.73
C TYR A 413 5.98 -7.35 -11.16
N SER A 414 7.30 -7.27 -11.34
CA SER A 414 8.00 -7.12 -12.63
C SER A 414 7.54 -5.91 -13.44
N ASP A 415 7.54 -4.69 -12.88
CA ASP A 415 7.06 -3.45 -13.54
C ASP A 415 5.53 -3.37 -13.74
N GLY A 416 4.75 -4.19 -13.02
CA GLY A 416 3.30 -4.00 -12.91
C GLY A 416 2.94 -2.71 -12.16
N VAL A 417 1.77 -2.13 -12.45
CA VAL A 417 1.36 -0.83 -11.89
C VAL A 417 -0.06 -0.88 -11.31
N GLN A 418 -0.25 -0.36 -10.10
CA GLN A 418 -1.56 -0.05 -9.53
C GLN A 418 -1.72 1.46 -9.32
N HIS A 419 -2.71 2.06 -9.97
CA HIS A 419 -3.14 3.44 -9.74
C HIS A 419 -4.33 3.46 -8.78
N VAL A 420 -4.23 4.23 -7.70
CA VAL A 420 -5.30 4.40 -6.71
C VAL A 420 -5.71 5.87 -6.69
N SER A 421 -6.88 6.18 -7.28
CA SER A 421 -7.38 7.54 -7.48
C SER A 421 -8.85 7.63 -7.10
N GLY A 422 -9.13 8.04 -5.86
CA GLY A 422 -10.49 8.13 -5.30
C GLY A 422 -11.04 6.83 -4.68
N GLY A 423 -10.37 5.69 -4.90
CA GLY A 423 -10.75 4.40 -4.33
C GLY A 423 -9.77 3.89 -3.26
N THR A 424 -9.94 2.64 -2.85
CA THR A 424 -9.20 2.04 -1.74
C THR A 424 -8.45 0.78 -2.17
N ALA A 425 -7.14 0.72 -1.90
CA ALA A 425 -6.33 -0.48 -2.03
C ALA A 425 -5.94 -1.01 -0.64
N ILE A 426 -6.13 -2.30 -0.39
CA ILE A 426 -5.92 -2.95 0.89
C ILE A 426 -4.96 -4.13 0.69
N ASN A 427 -3.98 -4.27 1.58
CA ASN A 427 -3.04 -5.39 1.60
C ASN A 427 -2.29 -5.61 0.28
N THR A 428 -2.00 -4.53 -0.46
CA THR A 428 -1.20 -4.62 -1.69
C THR A 428 0.21 -5.10 -1.37
N ARG A 429 0.71 -6.12 -2.08
CA ARG A 429 2.10 -6.59 -2.00
C ARG A 429 2.84 -6.23 -3.28
N ILE A 430 3.98 -5.57 -3.14
CA ILE A 430 4.78 -5.05 -4.25
C ILE A 430 6.17 -5.67 -4.20
N GLU A 431 6.58 -6.27 -5.33
CA GLU A 431 7.89 -6.87 -5.52
C GLU A 431 8.46 -6.56 -6.92
N TRP A 432 9.76 -6.77 -7.11
CA TRP A 432 10.53 -6.70 -8.36
C TRP A 432 10.13 -5.54 -9.29
N ASN A 433 10.46 -4.31 -8.94
CA ASN A 433 10.09 -3.09 -9.69
C ASN A 433 8.59 -2.80 -9.85
N GLY A 434 7.70 -3.56 -9.19
CA GLY A 434 6.28 -3.21 -9.13
C GLY A 434 6.07 -1.83 -8.48
N THR A 435 5.00 -1.15 -8.89
CA THR A 435 4.70 0.20 -8.38
C THR A 435 3.24 0.37 -7.99
N GLN A 436 3.01 1.20 -6.96
CA GLN A 436 1.69 1.69 -6.60
C GLN A 436 1.70 3.21 -6.54
N HIS A 437 0.80 3.86 -7.26
CA HIS A 437 0.63 5.31 -7.29
C HIS A 437 -0.68 5.68 -6.59
N ILE A 438 -0.61 6.51 -5.56
CA ILE A 438 -1.75 6.94 -4.75
C ILE A 438 -1.93 8.43 -4.96
N SER A 439 -3.01 8.80 -5.64
CA SER A 439 -3.31 10.19 -6.00
C SER A 439 -4.55 10.69 -5.25
N SER A 440 -5.01 11.90 -5.57
CA SER A 440 -6.13 12.58 -4.91
C SER A 440 -7.33 11.67 -4.61
N GLY A 441 -7.68 11.58 -3.32
CA GLY A 441 -8.80 10.79 -2.80
C GLY A 441 -8.53 9.28 -2.75
N GLY A 442 -7.37 8.82 -3.21
CA GLY A 442 -6.94 7.43 -3.11
C GLY A 442 -6.40 7.09 -1.71
N THR A 443 -6.75 5.90 -1.21
CA THR A 443 -6.22 5.38 0.06
C THR A 443 -5.57 4.02 -0.16
N ALA A 444 -4.32 3.84 0.28
CA ALA A 444 -3.67 2.54 0.34
C ALA A 444 -3.40 2.14 1.79
N SER A 445 -3.92 1.00 2.22
CA SER A 445 -3.77 0.50 3.59
C SER A 445 -3.03 -0.84 3.62
N GLY A 446 -2.00 -0.94 4.45
CA GLY A 446 -1.25 -2.18 4.63
C GLY A 446 -0.43 -2.60 3.42
N THR A 447 0.05 -1.64 2.61
CA THR A 447 0.93 -1.96 1.47
C THR A 447 2.28 -2.48 1.94
N VAL A 448 2.77 -3.56 1.35
CA VAL A 448 4.06 -4.19 1.69
C VAL A 448 5.03 -4.11 0.52
N LEU A 449 6.21 -3.51 0.75
CA LEU A 449 7.29 -3.36 -0.25
C LEU A 449 8.49 -4.24 0.13
N ASN A 450 8.65 -5.40 -0.53
CA ASN A 450 9.49 -6.49 -0.02
C ASN A 450 10.76 -6.80 -0.82
N SER A 451 11.02 -6.07 -1.91
CA SER A 451 12.22 -6.28 -2.74
C SER A 451 12.78 -4.97 -3.25
N SER A 452 14.03 -5.00 -3.73
CA SER A 452 14.61 -3.86 -4.44
C SER A 452 13.75 -3.47 -5.64
N GLY A 453 13.61 -2.16 -5.84
CA GLY A 453 12.80 -1.56 -6.90
C GLY A 453 11.30 -1.50 -6.63
N ALA A 454 10.77 -2.22 -5.62
CA ALA A 454 9.37 -2.07 -5.24
C ALA A 454 9.13 -0.64 -4.72
N ALA A 455 8.16 0.08 -5.29
CA ALA A 455 7.94 1.48 -4.93
C ALA A 455 6.46 1.82 -4.68
N GLN A 456 6.21 2.70 -3.72
CA GLN A 456 4.92 3.33 -3.48
C GLN A 456 5.09 4.84 -3.58
N TYR A 457 4.32 5.48 -4.44
CA TYR A 457 4.32 6.93 -4.65
C TYR A 457 3.02 7.53 -4.14
N VAL A 458 3.13 8.43 -3.16
CA VAL A 458 2.00 9.15 -2.56
C VAL A 458 2.03 10.59 -3.04
N TYR A 459 1.07 10.97 -3.88
CA TYR A 459 0.94 12.31 -4.45
C TYR A 459 -0.10 13.14 -3.71
N ALA A 460 -0.31 14.38 -4.16
CA ALA A 460 -1.29 15.32 -3.62
C ALA A 460 -2.67 14.69 -3.38
N GLY A 461 -3.14 14.78 -2.14
CA GLY A 461 -4.44 14.24 -1.70
C GLY A 461 -4.50 12.71 -1.59
N GLY A 462 -3.39 12.01 -1.80
CA GLY A 462 -3.26 10.57 -1.57
C GLY A 462 -2.87 10.24 -0.13
N LEU A 463 -3.36 9.10 0.37
CA LEU A 463 -3.12 8.66 1.74
C LEU A 463 -2.58 7.22 1.79
N ALA A 464 -1.40 7.03 2.36
CA ALA A 464 -0.84 5.71 2.69
C ALA A 464 -0.93 5.46 4.20
N ILE A 465 -1.54 4.34 4.60
CA ILE A 465 -1.71 3.96 6.01
C ILE A 465 -1.03 2.62 6.25
N ARG A 466 -0.22 2.53 7.32
CA ARG A 466 0.39 1.28 7.78
C ARG A 466 1.19 0.56 6.69
N ALA A 467 1.88 1.31 5.84
CA ALA A 467 2.78 0.73 4.86
C ALA A 467 3.95 0.01 5.58
N ILE A 468 4.40 -1.11 5.04
CA ILE A 468 5.55 -1.87 5.52
C ILE A 468 6.62 -1.83 4.44
N VAL A 469 7.67 -1.03 4.68
CA VAL A 469 8.76 -0.79 3.73
C VAL A 469 9.97 -1.62 4.16
N SER A 470 10.29 -2.69 3.44
CA SER A 470 11.40 -3.59 3.83
C SER A 470 12.62 -3.51 2.92
N ARG A 471 12.49 -3.65 1.61
CA ARG A 471 13.63 -3.54 0.67
C ARG A 471 13.34 -2.60 -0.50
N GLY A 472 12.22 -1.90 -0.43
CA GLY A 472 11.73 -0.95 -1.43
C GLY A 472 11.64 0.46 -0.86
N ASP A 473 10.96 1.33 -1.61
CA ASP A 473 10.94 2.76 -1.35
C ASP A 473 9.52 3.31 -1.28
N GLN A 474 9.22 4.12 -0.26
CA GLN A 474 8.00 4.91 -0.16
C GLN A 474 8.33 6.38 -0.39
N TYR A 475 7.75 6.98 -1.44
CA TYR A 475 7.92 8.40 -1.75
C TYR A 475 6.65 9.17 -1.39
N ILE A 476 6.79 10.21 -0.57
CA ILE A 476 5.71 11.12 -0.20
C ILE A 476 6.03 12.47 -0.82
N TYR A 477 5.22 12.87 -1.80
CA TYR A 477 5.36 14.13 -2.52
C TYR A 477 4.43 15.21 -1.96
N ASP A 478 4.47 16.40 -2.57
CA ASP A 478 3.67 17.56 -2.20
C ASP A 478 2.17 17.22 -2.06
N GLY A 479 1.61 17.55 -0.89
CA GLY A 479 0.23 17.26 -0.52
C GLY A 479 -0.10 15.78 -0.26
N GLY A 480 0.87 14.88 -0.36
CA GLY A 480 0.74 13.46 -0.01
C GLY A 480 0.93 13.22 1.48
N SER A 481 0.26 12.19 2.02
CA SER A 481 0.35 11.84 3.44
C SER A 481 0.62 10.35 3.66
N ALA A 482 1.59 10.03 4.52
CA ALA A 482 1.82 8.69 5.04
C ALA A 482 1.63 8.65 6.55
N ASN A 483 0.89 7.67 7.06
CA ASN A 483 0.62 7.49 8.48
C ASN A 483 0.96 6.07 8.94
N SER A 484 1.66 5.98 10.07
CA SER A 484 2.08 4.73 10.71
C SER A 484 2.91 3.80 9.81
N THR A 485 3.74 4.35 8.91
CA THR A 485 4.66 3.55 8.10
C THR A 485 5.67 2.82 8.99
N THR A 486 5.90 1.53 8.76
CA THR A 486 6.98 0.75 9.39
C THR A 486 8.10 0.51 8.39
N ILE A 487 9.33 0.86 8.75
CA ILE A 487 10.53 0.71 7.93
C ILE A 487 11.42 -0.39 8.51
N ASN A 488 11.71 -1.42 7.72
CA ASN A 488 12.59 -2.55 8.02
C ASN A 488 13.88 -2.51 7.16
N SER A 489 14.79 -3.46 7.42
CA SER A 489 16.13 -3.51 6.85
C SER A 489 16.16 -3.50 5.32
N GLY A 490 16.65 -2.39 4.78
CA GLY A 490 16.75 -2.11 3.34
C GLY A 490 15.64 -1.20 2.80
N GLY A 491 14.70 -0.78 3.64
CA GLY A 491 13.58 0.06 3.25
C GLY A 491 13.89 1.53 3.44
N ASN A 492 13.39 2.37 2.54
CA ASN A 492 13.54 3.81 2.62
C ASN A 492 12.19 4.52 2.51
N GLN A 493 11.99 5.55 3.32
CA GLN A 493 10.89 6.49 3.16
C GLN A 493 11.44 7.88 2.81
N HIS A 494 11.05 8.42 1.67
CA HIS A 494 11.44 9.75 1.21
C HIS A 494 10.29 10.73 1.39
N VAL A 495 10.44 11.67 2.31
CA VAL A 495 9.50 12.77 2.55
C VAL A 495 10.01 13.99 1.80
N SER A 496 9.38 14.27 0.66
CA SER A 496 9.75 15.38 -0.24
C SER A 496 9.06 16.68 0.17
N SER A 497 9.33 17.77 -0.57
CA SER A 497 8.71 19.07 -0.33
C SER A 497 7.18 18.98 -0.31
N GLY A 498 6.55 19.51 0.73
CA GLY A 498 5.10 19.48 0.94
C GLY A 498 4.51 18.12 1.34
N GLY A 499 5.35 17.08 1.41
CA GLY A 499 4.95 15.75 1.88
C GLY A 499 4.94 15.65 3.41
N SER A 500 4.02 14.85 3.95
CA SER A 500 3.86 14.64 5.39
C SER A 500 3.94 13.15 5.77
N ALA A 501 4.83 12.81 6.68
CA ALA A 501 4.91 11.48 7.29
C ALA A 501 4.64 11.56 8.80
N THR A 502 3.69 10.78 9.29
CA THR A 502 3.29 10.77 10.72
C THR A 502 3.44 9.38 11.31
N GLU A 503 3.86 9.32 12.58
CA GLU A 503 3.97 8.07 13.37
C GLU A 503 4.83 6.99 12.69
N THR A 504 5.87 7.41 11.96
CA THR A 504 6.73 6.45 11.26
C THR A 504 7.57 5.67 12.26
N LYS A 505 7.56 4.34 12.17
CA LYS A 505 8.36 3.44 12.99
C LYS A 505 9.53 2.89 12.18
N ILE A 506 10.74 3.28 12.53
CA ILE A 506 11.97 2.76 11.92
C ILE A 506 12.52 1.66 12.82
N ILE A 507 12.58 0.43 12.30
CA ILE A 507 13.17 -0.74 12.97
C ILE A 507 14.63 -0.91 12.54
N SER A 508 14.85 -0.82 11.23
CA SER A 508 16.14 -0.78 10.54
C SER A 508 15.88 -0.18 9.16
N GLY A 509 16.84 0.49 8.53
CA GLY A 509 16.59 1.26 7.30
C GLY A 509 16.47 2.77 7.58
N ALA A 510 15.90 3.53 6.65
CA ALA A 510 16.02 4.99 6.69
C ALA A 510 14.73 5.77 6.36
N GLN A 511 14.54 6.91 7.04
CA GLN A 511 13.63 7.98 6.63
C GLN A 511 14.48 9.19 6.19
N HIS A 512 14.20 9.72 5.00
CA HIS A 512 14.86 10.87 4.40
C HIS A 512 13.88 12.05 4.33
N VAL A 513 14.06 13.05 5.19
CA VAL A 513 13.22 14.26 5.24
C VAL A 513 13.94 15.38 4.49
N SER A 514 13.45 15.68 3.28
CA SER A 514 14.05 16.66 2.36
C SER A 514 13.46 18.06 2.55
N SER A 515 13.97 19.04 1.80
CA SER A 515 13.51 20.45 1.88
C SER A 515 12.00 20.60 1.75
N GLY A 516 11.36 21.17 2.77
CA GLY A 516 9.91 21.38 2.85
C GLY A 516 9.10 20.12 3.20
N GLY A 517 9.75 18.98 3.46
CA GLY A 517 9.10 17.78 3.97
C GLY A 517 8.95 17.82 5.49
N SER A 518 7.89 17.19 6.01
CA SER A 518 7.58 17.14 7.44
C SER A 518 7.47 15.70 7.96
N ALA A 519 8.21 15.37 9.01
CA ALA A 519 8.09 14.10 9.72
C ALA A 519 7.72 14.35 11.20
N THR A 520 6.61 13.79 11.67
CA THR A 520 6.10 14.00 13.03
C THR A 520 5.90 12.68 13.75
N GLY A 521 6.37 12.57 15.00
CA GLY A 521 6.19 11.37 15.83
C GLY A 521 6.98 10.15 15.34
N THR A 522 8.11 10.37 14.66
CA THR A 522 8.96 9.26 14.19
C THR A 522 9.59 8.53 15.39
N THR A 523 9.43 7.21 15.47
CA THR A 523 10.12 6.35 16.46
C THR A 523 11.24 5.57 15.78
N ILE A 524 12.48 5.75 16.24
CA ILE A 524 13.68 5.13 15.66
C ILE A 524 14.25 4.09 16.62
N ASN A 525 14.42 2.86 16.14
CA ASN A 525 15.06 1.76 16.86
C ASN A 525 16.25 1.23 16.02
N GLY A 526 17.15 0.45 16.61
CA GLY A 526 18.19 -0.25 15.85
C GLY A 526 18.68 -1.52 16.54
N PHE A 527 19.32 -2.40 15.75
CA PHE A 527 19.86 -3.68 16.24
C PHE A 527 21.30 -3.59 16.75
N SER A 528 22.01 -2.49 16.49
CA SER A 528 23.42 -2.33 16.86
C SER A 528 23.76 -0.89 17.24
N PHE A 529 24.56 -0.75 18.30
CA PHE A 529 25.09 0.52 18.80
C PHE A 529 26.29 1.06 17.98
N HIS A 530 26.92 0.23 17.13
CA HIS A 530 28.27 0.51 16.62
C HIS A 530 28.44 0.45 15.09
N TYR A 531 27.44 0.01 14.32
CA TYR A 531 27.55 -0.10 12.87
C TYR A 531 26.34 0.50 12.16
N GLU A 532 26.60 1.20 11.05
CA GLU A 532 25.53 1.76 10.20
C GLU A 532 24.62 0.67 9.63
N SER A 533 25.20 -0.50 9.35
CA SER A 533 24.49 -1.68 8.86
C SER A 533 23.65 -2.29 9.99
N GLY A 534 22.43 -1.78 10.17
CA GLY A 534 21.45 -2.33 11.12
C GLY A 534 20.82 -1.31 12.09
N ALA A 535 21.27 -0.05 12.05
CA ALA A 535 20.59 1.06 12.73
C ALA A 535 19.33 1.47 11.95
N GLY A 536 18.28 1.89 12.66
CA GLY A 536 17.26 2.75 12.09
C GLY A 536 17.78 4.19 12.05
N ILE A 537 17.60 4.88 10.94
CA ILE A 537 18.16 6.21 10.72
C ILE A 537 17.06 7.17 10.25
N GLN A 538 17.02 8.37 10.80
CA GLN A 538 16.30 9.50 10.21
C GLN A 538 17.31 10.57 9.78
N HIS A 539 17.34 10.88 8.48
CA HIS A 539 18.09 12.00 7.94
C HIS A 539 17.16 13.20 7.78
N VAL A 540 17.49 14.31 8.42
CA VAL A 540 16.83 15.61 8.26
C VAL A 540 17.77 16.51 7.45
N TYR A 541 17.45 16.72 6.18
CA TYR A 541 18.25 17.51 5.25
C TYR A 541 17.86 19.00 5.29
N ASN A 542 18.54 19.82 4.50
CA ASN A 542 18.28 21.25 4.37
C ASN A 542 16.80 21.53 4.10
N GLY A 543 16.16 22.36 4.94
CA GLY A 543 14.75 22.74 4.86
C GLY A 543 13.76 21.64 5.30
N GLY A 544 14.24 20.44 5.66
CA GLY A 544 13.41 19.38 6.23
C GLY A 544 13.16 19.61 7.71
N THR A 545 11.97 19.23 8.19
CA THR A 545 11.57 19.38 9.61
C THR A 545 11.16 18.03 10.19
N ALA A 546 11.76 17.68 11.34
CA ALA A 546 11.37 16.52 12.13
C ALA A 546 10.91 16.96 13.53
N THR A 547 9.69 16.63 13.92
CA THR A 547 9.11 16.98 15.24
C THR A 547 8.80 15.72 16.04
N GLU A 548 8.93 15.79 17.37
CA GLU A 548 8.56 14.71 18.30
C GLU A 548 9.24 13.36 17.97
N THR A 549 10.48 13.40 17.49
CA THR A 549 11.22 12.17 17.17
C THR A 549 11.65 11.48 18.46
N THR A 550 11.33 10.19 18.61
CA THR A 550 11.82 9.35 19.71
C THR A 550 12.93 8.43 19.22
N ILE A 551 14.11 8.52 19.81
CA ILE A 551 15.30 7.75 19.44
C ILE A 551 15.60 6.73 20.54
N ASN A 552 15.38 5.45 20.25
CA ASN A 552 15.67 4.35 21.16
C ASN A 552 17.06 3.76 20.90
N SER A 553 17.44 2.77 21.70
CA SER A 553 18.66 1.97 21.57
C SER A 553 18.99 1.60 20.11
N GLY A 554 20.16 1.99 19.64
CA GLY A 554 20.65 1.73 18.28
C GLY A 554 20.03 2.59 17.18
N GLY A 555 19.06 3.46 17.50
CA GLY A 555 18.48 4.42 16.58
C GLY A 555 19.34 5.69 16.47
N ARG A 556 19.33 6.31 15.28
CA ARG A 556 20.08 7.55 15.02
C ARG A 556 19.24 8.59 14.28
N GLN A 557 19.32 9.85 14.70
CA GLN A 557 18.82 10.99 13.94
C GLN A 557 20.00 11.87 13.51
N HIS A 558 20.07 12.20 12.22
CA HIS A 558 21.09 13.04 11.62
C HIS A 558 20.46 14.35 11.15
N VAL A 559 20.75 15.45 11.85
CA VAL A 559 20.27 16.80 11.53
C VAL A 559 21.37 17.51 10.73
N SER A 560 21.20 17.57 9.42
CA SER A 560 22.18 18.14 8.48
C SER A 560 22.06 19.67 8.41
N SER A 561 22.94 20.31 7.63
CA SER A 561 22.89 21.76 7.39
C SER A 561 21.51 22.21 6.90
N GLY A 562 20.91 23.19 7.59
CA GLY A 562 19.57 23.71 7.32
C GLY A 562 18.41 22.79 7.73
N GLY A 563 18.70 21.60 8.27
CA GLY A 563 17.70 20.70 8.84
C GLY A 563 17.29 21.13 10.25
N ILE A 564 16.01 20.92 10.59
CA ILE A 564 15.43 21.33 11.88
C ILE A 564 14.84 20.11 12.57
N ALA A 565 15.28 19.84 13.80
CA ALA A 565 14.67 18.85 14.68
C ALA A 565 14.11 19.55 15.93
N THR A 566 12.84 19.32 16.26
CA THR A 566 12.21 19.86 17.48
C THR A 566 11.67 18.74 18.37
N GLU A 567 11.74 18.95 19.68
CA GLU A 567 11.14 18.06 20.69
C GLU A 567 11.60 16.59 20.55
N THR A 568 12.87 16.41 20.20
CA THR A 568 13.44 15.07 20.08
C THR A 568 13.65 14.47 21.46
N THR A 569 13.15 13.25 21.68
CA THR A 569 13.42 12.46 22.89
C THR A 569 14.47 11.41 22.59
N ILE A 570 15.59 11.43 23.31
CA ILE A 570 16.68 10.47 23.18
C ILE A 570 16.68 9.56 24.41
N ASN A 571 16.39 8.28 24.20
CA ASN A 571 16.41 7.26 25.25
C ASN A 571 17.79 6.60 25.34
N SER A 572 17.92 5.70 26.32
CA SER A 572 19.11 4.87 26.56
C SER A 572 19.59 4.22 25.25
N GLY A 573 20.77 4.63 24.77
CA GLY A 573 21.40 4.11 23.55
C GLY A 573 20.96 4.71 22.23
N GLY A 574 20.07 5.70 22.25
CA GLY A 574 19.75 6.53 21.09
C GLY A 574 20.78 7.64 20.87
N GLN A 575 20.92 8.09 19.63
CA GLN A 575 21.86 9.16 19.28
C GLN A 575 21.22 10.21 18.35
N GLN A 576 21.42 11.48 18.66
CA GLN A 576 21.16 12.60 17.74
C GLN A 576 22.49 13.25 17.36
N HIS A 577 22.79 13.36 16.07
CA HIS A 577 23.91 14.13 15.54
C HIS A 577 23.40 15.40 14.91
N VAL A 578 23.82 16.55 15.44
CA VAL A 578 23.56 17.88 14.88
C VAL A 578 24.82 18.34 14.17
N TYR A 579 24.80 18.31 12.84
CA TYR A 579 25.94 18.68 12.00
C TYR A 579 26.01 20.20 11.81
N SER A 580 27.04 20.66 11.10
CA SER A 580 27.25 22.07 10.79
C SER A 580 26.04 22.70 10.09
N GLY A 581 25.51 23.79 10.66
CA GLY A 581 24.30 24.46 10.19
C GLY A 581 22.97 23.75 10.50
N GLY A 582 22.98 22.61 11.19
CA GLY A 582 21.78 21.94 11.68
C GLY A 582 21.30 22.56 13.01
N SER A 583 20.00 22.46 13.27
CA SER A 583 19.37 22.99 14.49
C SER A 583 18.53 21.94 15.21
N ALA A 584 18.81 21.74 16.50
CA ALA A 584 17.99 20.92 17.39
C ALA A 584 17.40 21.79 18.52
N ASN A 585 16.08 21.83 18.68
CA ASN A 585 15.40 22.63 19.70
C ASN A 585 14.54 21.74 20.61
N GLY A 586 14.68 21.87 21.93
CA GLY A 586 13.85 21.15 22.90
C GLY A 586 14.20 19.66 23.00
N THR A 587 15.44 19.28 22.71
CA THR A 587 15.87 17.89 22.85
C THR A 587 15.86 17.47 24.32
N THR A 588 15.17 16.38 24.64
CA THR A 588 15.21 15.74 25.96
C THR A 588 16.07 14.47 25.89
N ILE A 589 17.11 14.39 26.72
CA ILE A 589 18.07 13.29 26.72
C ILE A 589 17.96 12.53 28.05
N GLY A 590 17.72 11.23 27.99
CA GLY A 590 17.71 10.36 29.17
C GLY A 590 18.38 9.01 28.90
N GLY A 591 18.74 8.29 29.97
CA GLY A 591 19.32 6.95 29.85
C GLY A 591 19.23 6.14 31.13
N SER A 592 19.81 4.94 31.11
CA SER A 592 20.05 4.13 32.29
C SER A 592 21.55 3.94 32.50
N ARG A 593 22.06 4.29 33.68
CA ARG A 593 23.43 3.98 34.11
C ARG A 593 23.50 2.50 34.49
N ASN A 594 23.94 1.64 33.58
CA ASN A 594 24.35 0.28 33.94
C ASN A 594 25.84 0.29 34.32
N ASN A 595 26.11 0.15 35.61
CA ASN A 595 27.44 -0.16 36.16
C ASN A 595 28.61 0.73 35.68
N GLY A 596 28.39 2.05 35.56
CA GLY A 596 29.43 3.01 35.19
C GLY A 596 29.87 2.98 33.72
N VAL A 597 29.24 2.16 32.87
CA VAL A 597 29.54 2.09 31.44
C VAL A 597 28.67 3.11 30.70
N THR A 598 29.31 4.06 30.02
CA THR A 598 28.67 5.13 29.23
C THR A 598 28.02 4.63 27.92
N SER A 599 28.17 3.34 27.59
CA SER A 599 27.71 2.77 26.32
C SER A 599 26.19 2.56 26.23
N SER A 600 25.44 2.67 27.33
CA SER A 600 23.97 2.62 27.32
C SER A 600 23.30 4.00 27.43
N ALA A 601 24.06 5.09 27.51
CA ALA A 601 23.51 6.43 27.62
C ALA A 601 22.80 6.91 26.34
N GLY A 602 21.89 7.88 26.49
CA GLY A 602 21.38 8.66 25.36
C GLY A 602 22.35 9.80 25.03
N TRP A 603 22.62 10.04 23.75
CA TRP A 603 23.64 11.00 23.30
C TRP A 603 23.10 12.05 22.32
N GLN A 604 23.44 13.32 22.57
CA GLN A 604 23.39 14.38 21.57
C GLN A 604 24.81 14.86 21.25
N TYR A 605 25.20 14.77 19.98
CA TYR A 605 26.46 15.30 19.47
C TYR A 605 26.20 16.56 18.66
N VAL A 606 26.70 17.71 19.14
CA VAL A 606 26.63 18.99 18.42
C VAL A 606 28.00 19.26 17.81
N SER A 607 28.08 19.12 16.49
CA SER A 607 29.31 19.30 15.71
C SER A 607 29.61 20.78 15.48
N SER A 608 30.82 21.10 15.03
CA SER A 608 31.23 22.47 14.69
C SER A 608 30.23 23.16 13.75
N GLY A 609 29.74 24.35 14.12
CA GLY A 609 28.70 25.10 13.43
C GLY A 609 27.26 24.59 13.62
N GLY A 610 27.04 23.52 14.39
CA GLY A 610 25.71 23.07 14.79
C GLY A 610 25.17 23.84 16.00
N SER A 611 23.84 23.86 16.15
CA SER A 611 23.16 24.56 17.26
C SER A 611 22.17 23.64 17.98
N ALA A 612 22.27 23.60 19.31
CA ALA A 612 21.29 22.95 20.19
C ALA A 612 20.70 23.98 21.16
N THR A 613 19.38 24.13 21.19
CA THR A 613 18.70 25.09 22.06
C THR A 613 17.70 24.38 22.97
N SER A 614 17.58 24.84 24.21
CA SER A 614 16.60 24.30 25.17
C SER A 614 16.74 22.80 25.42
N THR A 615 17.98 22.27 25.36
CA THR A 615 18.26 20.87 25.65
C THR A 615 18.05 20.59 27.15
N THR A 616 17.29 19.54 27.47
CA THR A 616 17.16 19.01 28.84
C THR A 616 17.92 17.69 28.95
N ILE A 617 18.90 17.62 29.84
CA ILE A 617 19.76 16.46 30.07
C ILE A 617 19.39 15.82 31.41
N ASN A 618 18.74 14.66 31.37
CA ASN A 618 18.35 13.88 32.55
C ASN A 618 19.41 12.85 32.92
N SER A 619 19.14 12.04 33.96
CA SER A 619 20.04 10.99 34.44
C SER A 619 20.55 10.11 33.29
N ALA A 620 21.87 9.94 33.25
CA ALA A 620 22.59 9.17 32.22
C ALA A 620 22.42 9.68 30.77
N GLY A 621 21.89 10.90 30.57
CA GLY A 621 21.92 11.61 29.30
C GLY A 621 23.23 12.38 29.14
N TYR A 622 23.72 12.47 27.90
CA TYR A 622 24.97 13.14 27.58
C TYR A 622 24.80 14.07 26.38
N GLN A 623 25.28 15.31 26.52
CA GLN A 623 25.44 16.25 25.42
C GLN A 623 26.92 16.56 25.23
N ASN A 624 27.42 16.40 24.01
CA ASN A 624 28.78 16.79 23.63
C ASN A 624 28.70 17.96 22.64
N VAL A 625 29.27 19.10 23.02
CA VAL A 625 29.30 20.34 22.24
C VAL A 625 30.72 20.58 21.75
N SER A 626 30.96 20.30 20.46
CA SER A 626 32.29 20.38 19.84
C SER A 626 32.78 21.82 19.69
N SER A 627 34.08 22.01 19.43
CA SER A 627 34.63 23.34 19.12
C SER A 627 33.91 23.98 17.93
N GLY A 628 33.52 25.25 18.07
CA GLY A 628 32.71 26.00 17.11
C GLY A 628 31.22 25.67 17.09
N ALA A 629 30.74 24.75 17.95
CA ALA A 629 29.31 24.49 18.15
C ALA A 629 28.70 25.43 19.22
N SER A 630 27.38 25.54 19.24
CA SER A 630 26.64 26.33 20.24
C SER A 630 25.56 25.52 20.93
N ALA A 631 25.51 25.60 22.26
CA ALA A 631 24.42 25.13 23.09
C ALA A 631 23.82 26.29 23.90
N THR A 632 22.51 26.54 23.81
CA THR A 632 21.87 27.63 24.57
C THR A 632 20.71 27.13 25.42
N SER A 633 20.51 27.73 26.59
CA SER A 633 19.41 27.37 27.51
C SER A 633 19.39 25.89 27.87
N THR A 634 20.57 25.32 28.17
CA THR A 634 20.68 23.90 28.54
C THR A 634 20.32 23.71 30.01
N THR A 635 19.45 22.75 30.30
CA THR A 635 19.12 22.31 31.67
C THR A 635 19.76 20.96 31.93
N ILE A 636 20.64 20.88 32.91
CA ILE A 636 21.33 19.65 33.33
C ILE A 636 20.76 19.23 34.68
N ASN A 637 19.92 18.19 34.66
CA ASN A 637 19.31 17.61 35.85
C ASN A 637 20.24 16.58 36.52
N GLN A 638 19.80 16.03 37.66
CA GLN A 638 20.54 15.05 38.43
C GLN A 638 21.05 13.88 37.56
N GLY A 639 22.37 13.67 37.55
CA GLY A 639 23.04 12.59 36.82
C GLY A 639 23.19 12.81 35.30
N GLY A 640 22.74 13.95 34.77
CA GLY A 640 22.99 14.37 33.40
C GLY A 640 24.38 15.01 33.23
N GLN A 641 24.93 14.91 32.01
CA GLN A 641 26.27 15.43 31.71
C GLN A 641 26.30 16.24 30.41
N GLN A 642 26.96 17.40 30.45
CA GLN A 642 27.39 18.15 29.27
C GLN A 642 28.91 18.24 29.24
N THR A 643 29.52 17.91 28.10
CA THR A 643 30.94 18.17 27.82
C THR A 643 31.04 19.24 26.73
N LEU A 644 31.83 20.28 26.98
CA LEU A 644 31.83 21.53 26.23
C LEU A 644 33.24 21.88 25.74
N TYR A 645 33.45 21.76 24.43
CA TYR A 645 34.61 22.29 23.69
C TYR A 645 34.26 23.55 22.87
N GLY A 646 32.97 23.81 22.66
CA GLY A 646 32.44 24.99 21.96
C GLY A 646 31.91 26.06 22.92
N ASN A 647 30.76 26.63 22.58
CA ASN A 647 30.12 27.68 23.38
C ASN A 647 28.82 27.18 24.03
N ALA A 648 28.67 27.40 25.33
CA ALA A 648 27.41 27.25 26.04
C ALA A 648 26.96 28.61 26.60
N ASN A 649 25.69 28.94 26.45
CA ASN A 649 25.09 30.14 27.04
C ASN A 649 23.83 29.75 27.84
N ASN A 650 23.68 30.33 29.03
CA ASN A 650 22.52 30.13 29.90
C ASN A 650 22.33 28.65 30.26
N THR A 651 23.32 28.07 30.97
CA THR A 651 23.24 26.68 31.44
C THR A 651 22.76 26.66 32.89
N THR A 652 21.74 25.86 33.19
CA THR A 652 21.29 25.59 34.56
C THR A 652 21.68 24.17 34.96
N ILE A 653 22.40 24.02 36.06
CA ILE A 653 22.84 22.74 36.61
C ILE A 653 22.13 22.52 37.94
N SER A 654 21.51 21.35 38.11
CA SER A 654 20.76 20.97 39.31
C SER A 654 21.19 19.59 39.82
N GLY A 655 21.15 19.40 41.14
CA GLY A 655 21.39 18.10 41.74
C GLY A 655 22.83 17.61 41.54
N THR A 656 22.98 16.36 41.09
CA THR A 656 24.27 15.78 40.68
C THR A 656 24.60 15.99 39.20
N GLY A 657 23.96 16.97 38.55
CA GLY A 657 24.27 17.37 37.18
C GLY A 657 25.72 17.86 37.04
N PHE A 658 26.29 17.67 35.85
CA PHE A 658 27.69 17.96 35.61
C PHE A 658 27.94 18.63 34.25
N GLN A 659 28.60 19.78 34.26
CA GLN A 659 29.13 20.44 33.06
C GLN A 659 30.66 20.41 33.12
N GLU A 660 31.28 19.90 32.06
CA GLU A 660 32.72 19.92 31.88
C GLU A 660 33.10 20.81 30.71
N VAL A 661 33.88 21.85 30.95
CA VAL A 661 34.35 22.80 29.94
C VAL A 661 35.83 22.54 29.67
N ILE A 662 36.19 22.27 28.42
CA ILE A 662 37.57 21.96 27.99
C ILE A 662 37.85 22.73 26.70
N GLY A 663 38.67 23.79 26.76
CA GLY A 663 38.95 24.64 25.59
C GLY A 663 37.77 25.45 25.04
N GLY A 664 36.60 25.37 25.69
CA GLY A 664 35.36 26.06 25.31
C GLY A 664 35.00 27.23 26.22
N THR A 665 33.88 27.89 25.93
CA THR A 665 33.36 29.03 26.70
C THR A 665 31.98 28.72 27.28
N ALA A 666 31.80 28.86 28.59
CA ALA A 666 30.52 28.78 29.28
C ALA A 666 30.13 30.15 29.82
N VAL A 667 29.07 30.74 29.27
CA VAL A 667 28.53 32.04 29.69
C VAL A 667 27.22 31.84 30.43
N GLU A 668 27.03 32.55 31.54
CA GLU A 668 25.77 32.54 32.30
C GLU A 668 25.41 31.14 32.79
N THR A 669 26.20 30.63 33.75
CA THR A 669 25.98 29.30 34.33
C THR A 669 25.41 29.42 35.74
N HIS A 670 24.27 28.78 35.99
CA HIS A 670 23.61 28.72 37.29
C HIS A 670 23.80 27.32 37.88
N ILE A 671 24.41 27.22 39.07
CA ILE A 671 24.78 25.94 39.69
C ILE A 671 24.06 25.76 41.02
N ASN A 672 23.10 24.84 41.07
CA ASN A 672 22.34 24.44 42.26
C ASN A 672 22.71 23.00 42.63
N GLY A 673 23.39 22.79 43.76
CA GLY A 673 23.84 21.45 44.17
C GLY A 673 22.91 20.78 45.18
N GLU A 674 23.32 19.59 45.65
CA GLU A 674 22.63 18.83 46.70
C GLU A 674 23.59 18.49 47.86
N PRO A 675 23.09 18.37 49.12
CA PRO A 675 23.91 18.33 50.34
C PRO A 675 24.91 17.16 50.47
N GLU A 676 24.81 16.12 49.64
CA GLU A 676 25.42 14.80 49.92
C GLU A 676 26.44 14.31 48.86
N SER A 677 26.79 15.10 47.85
CA SER A 677 27.67 14.59 46.77
C SER A 677 29.16 14.89 46.98
N SER A 678 29.91 13.88 47.42
CA SER A 678 31.38 13.93 47.61
C SER A 678 32.21 13.91 46.31
N ILE A 679 31.56 13.92 45.13
CA ILE A 679 32.21 13.65 43.84
C ILE A 679 31.89 14.76 42.83
N ARG A 680 32.87 15.62 42.47
CA ARG A 680 32.91 16.43 41.23
C ARG A 680 31.54 16.85 40.64
N VAL A 681 30.67 17.47 41.43
CA VAL A 681 29.33 17.92 40.98
C VAL A 681 29.36 19.40 40.65
N GLY A 682 28.60 19.83 39.63
CA GLY A 682 28.56 21.22 39.17
C GLY A 682 29.37 21.47 37.91
N GLN A 683 30.13 22.57 37.86
CA GLN A 683 30.92 22.95 36.69
C GLN A 683 32.41 22.68 36.90
N ARG A 684 33.03 21.95 35.97
CA ARG A 684 34.48 21.72 35.92
C ARG A 684 35.12 22.48 34.77
N LEU A 685 36.14 23.29 35.07
CA LEU A 685 36.93 24.02 34.08
C LEU A 685 38.28 23.32 33.90
N GLY A 686 38.49 22.74 32.72
CA GLY A 686 39.75 22.14 32.29
C GLY A 686 40.66 23.12 31.56
N ASN A 687 41.69 22.60 30.90
CA ASN A 687 42.67 23.41 30.17
C ASN A 687 42.00 24.27 29.08
N GLY A 688 42.36 25.55 28.99
CA GLY A 688 41.84 26.50 28.00
C GLY A 688 40.34 26.85 28.15
N ALA A 689 39.71 26.47 29.26
CA ALA A 689 38.30 26.76 29.48
C ALA A 689 38.08 28.21 29.95
N HIS A 690 37.02 28.83 29.45
CA HIS A 690 36.59 30.16 29.87
C HIS A 690 35.17 30.11 30.44
N ALA A 691 35.01 30.49 31.70
CA ALA A 691 33.71 30.71 32.30
C ALA A 691 33.47 32.21 32.54
N GLU A 692 32.29 32.70 32.18
CA GLU A 692 31.87 34.08 32.40
C GLU A 692 30.47 34.11 33.02
N ASN A 693 30.27 34.96 34.02
CA ASN A 693 29.00 35.12 34.74
C ASN A 693 28.50 33.78 35.32
N THR A 694 29.23 33.26 36.31
CA THR A 694 28.86 32.02 37.01
C THR A 694 28.20 32.34 38.34
N TYR A 695 27.04 31.75 38.60
CA TYR A 695 26.28 31.87 39.84
C TYR A 695 26.27 30.54 40.57
N ILE A 696 26.89 30.49 41.75
CA ILE A 696 27.05 29.29 42.55
C ILE A 696 26.18 29.42 43.81
N TYR A 697 25.12 28.64 43.87
CA TYR A 697 24.17 28.62 44.99
C TYR A 697 24.54 27.53 46.01
N GLU A 698 23.69 27.36 47.03
CA GLU A 698 23.88 26.37 48.09
C GLU A 698 24.19 24.97 47.52
N ASN A 699 25.23 24.33 48.07
CA ASN A 699 25.77 23.03 47.63
C ASN A 699 26.32 22.99 46.19
N GLY A 700 26.17 24.07 45.42
CA GLY A 700 26.75 24.20 44.09
C GLY A 700 28.27 24.30 44.16
N ARG A 701 28.95 23.72 43.16
CA ARG A 701 30.42 23.77 43.10
C ARG A 701 30.93 24.07 41.69
N GLN A 702 31.87 24.99 41.61
CA GLN A 702 32.74 25.17 40.44
C GLN A 702 34.15 24.74 40.81
N SER A 703 34.84 24.00 39.94
CA SER A 703 36.21 23.53 40.21
C SER A 703 37.10 23.58 38.97
N PHE A 704 38.32 24.04 39.17
CA PHE A 704 39.36 24.01 38.15
C PHE A 704 40.12 22.69 38.24
N VAL A 705 40.34 22.04 37.10
CA VAL A 705 41.09 20.78 37.01
C VAL A 705 42.02 20.86 35.81
N LEU A 706 43.23 21.34 36.05
CA LEU A 706 44.28 21.43 35.03
C LEU A 706 45.07 20.11 35.00
N ILE A 707 44.99 19.38 33.88
CA ILE A 707 45.71 18.11 33.70
C ILE A 707 46.41 18.15 32.34
N GLY A 708 47.73 18.29 32.33
CA GLY A 708 48.58 18.15 31.13
C GLY A 708 48.55 19.29 30.09
N ASP A 709 49.45 19.18 29.10
CA ASP A 709 49.76 20.03 27.93
C ASP A 709 49.84 21.56 28.14
N ALA A 710 51.07 22.09 28.11
CA ALA A 710 51.42 23.51 28.19
C ALA A 710 50.96 24.36 26.98
N THR A 711 50.43 23.76 25.91
CA THR A 711 49.94 24.49 24.73
C THR A 711 48.48 24.93 24.83
N ALA A 712 47.73 24.42 25.81
CA ALA A 712 46.36 24.86 26.05
C ALA A 712 46.35 26.24 26.72
N GLY A 713 45.49 27.14 26.23
CA GLY A 713 45.37 28.52 26.71
C GLY A 713 45.01 28.64 28.20
N LEU A 714 45.02 29.87 28.71
CA LEU A 714 44.72 30.20 30.10
C LEU A 714 43.30 29.75 30.50
N THR A 715 43.17 29.00 31.60
CA THR A 715 41.85 28.66 32.14
C THR A 715 41.37 29.78 33.06
N THR A 716 40.20 30.35 32.77
CA THR A 716 39.71 31.55 33.46
C THR A 716 38.27 31.40 33.94
N ALA A 717 37.97 31.93 35.12
CA ALA A 717 36.60 32.29 35.51
C ALA A 717 36.53 33.80 35.75
N ASN A 718 35.64 34.48 35.06
CA ASN A 718 35.37 35.91 35.23
C ASN A 718 33.94 36.13 35.72
N ASN A 719 33.74 37.09 36.61
CA ASN A 719 32.43 37.42 37.20
C ASN A 719 31.77 36.19 37.85
N THR A 720 32.38 35.68 38.92
CA THR A 720 31.82 34.56 39.68
C THR A 720 31.12 35.08 40.94
N TYR A 721 29.87 34.71 41.14
CA TYR A 721 29.07 35.01 42.33
C TYR A 721 28.91 33.73 43.15
N ILE A 722 29.44 33.73 44.37
CA ILE A 722 29.43 32.58 45.28
C ILE A 722 28.53 32.93 46.47
N TYR A 723 27.31 32.39 46.48
CA TYR A 723 26.35 32.63 47.55
C TYR A 723 26.54 31.66 48.73
N THR A 724 25.79 31.86 49.82
CA THR A 724 25.81 31.00 51.01
C THR A 724 25.72 29.52 50.66
N GLY A 725 26.69 28.74 51.14
CA GLY A 725 26.80 27.30 50.89
C GLY A 725 27.36 26.91 49.50
N GLY A 726 27.61 27.86 48.61
CA GLY A 726 28.29 27.65 47.33
C GLY A 726 29.80 27.61 47.49
N VAL A 727 30.48 26.84 46.61
CA VAL A 727 31.93 26.65 46.66
C VAL A 727 32.59 26.84 45.30
N GLN A 728 33.62 27.67 45.23
CA GLN A 728 34.56 27.69 44.10
C GLN A 728 35.92 27.13 44.55
N SER A 729 36.48 26.21 43.78
CA SER A 729 37.83 25.69 44.01
C SER A 729 38.72 25.97 42.80
N VAL A 730 39.65 26.90 42.97
CA VAL A 730 40.60 27.37 41.95
C VAL A 730 41.95 26.73 42.23
N TYR A 731 42.25 25.65 41.51
CA TYR A 731 43.48 24.89 41.64
C TYR A 731 44.37 25.08 40.41
N GLY A 732 45.63 25.47 40.64
CA GLY A 732 46.68 25.46 39.62
C GLY A 732 47.41 24.11 39.55
N ASN A 733 48.46 24.04 38.73
CA ASN A 733 49.29 22.84 38.60
C ASN A 733 50.48 22.87 39.57
N THR A 734 50.60 21.84 40.42
CA THR A 734 51.55 21.70 41.54
C THR A 734 52.94 21.16 41.15
N SER A 735 53.23 20.93 39.86
CA SER A 735 54.48 20.25 39.44
C SER A 735 55.71 21.19 39.45
N GLU A 736 56.48 21.19 40.55
CA GLU A 736 57.79 21.89 40.63
C GLU A 736 58.94 21.19 39.88
N THR A 737 58.78 19.92 39.47
CA THR A 737 59.88 19.08 38.95
C THR A 737 59.70 18.61 37.50
N GLY A 738 58.66 19.09 36.79
CA GLY A 738 58.32 18.66 35.44
C GLY A 738 58.41 19.77 34.39
N ILE A 739 58.39 19.38 33.12
CA ILE A 739 58.50 20.18 31.87
C ILE A 739 57.32 21.18 31.69
N TYR A 740 56.55 21.49 32.75
CA TYR A 740 55.21 22.08 32.72
C TYR A 740 54.99 23.23 33.73
N ALA A 741 56.06 23.95 34.11
CA ALA A 741 55.94 25.18 34.89
C ALA A 741 55.30 26.31 34.04
N GLY A 742 54.20 26.92 34.51
CA GLY A 742 53.65 28.17 33.93
C GLY A 742 52.16 28.21 33.54
N GLN A 743 51.33 27.22 33.88
CA GLN A 743 49.87 27.33 33.68
C GLN A 743 49.18 27.89 34.93
N GLU A 744 48.63 29.10 34.82
CA GLU A 744 47.86 29.74 35.89
C GLU A 744 46.36 29.47 35.69
N ALA A 745 45.69 28.98 36.74
CA ALA A 745 44.25 29.15 36.85
C ALA A 745 43.97 30.58 37.33
N LEU A 746 43.14 31.33 36.60
CA LEU A 746 42.85 32.72 36.93
C LEU A 746 41.35 32.91 37.23
N ALA A 747 41.04 33.20 38.49
CA ALA A 747 39.73 33.71 38.88
C ALA A 747 39.79 35.25 38.95
N THR A 748 38.90 35.93 38.24
CA THR A 748 38.82 37.39 38.21
C THR A 748 37.41 37.87 38.56
N ASN A 749 37.32 39.00 39.24
CA ASN A 749 36.04 39.62 39.60
C ASN A 749 35.13 38.62 40.36
N THR A 750 35.64 38.07 41.46
CA THR A 750 34.88 37.12 42.28
C THR A 750 34.16 37.84 43.41
N PHE A 751 32.86 37.56 43.56
CA PHE A 751 32.00 38.07 44.64
C PHE A 751 31.63 36.91 45.55
N ILE A 752 32.22 36.86 46.74
CA ILE A 752 31.95 35.86 47.77
C ILE A 752 30.93 36.46 48.75
N GLU A 753 29.66 36.06 48.65
CA GLU A 753 28.54 36.53 49.48
C GLU A 753 28.03 35.37 50.36
N GLY A 754 28.74 35.07 51.44
CA GLY A 754 28.44 33.97 52.36
C GLY A 754 28.91 32.58 51.91
N GLY A 755 29.45 32.45 50.69
CA GLY A 755 30.05 31.21 50.17
C GLY A 755 31.55 31.07 50.48
N THR A 756 32.19 30.10 49.83
CA THR A 756 33.63 29.79 50.04
C THR A 756 34.40 29.72 48.73
N GLN A 757 35.56 30.40 48.66
CA GLN A 757 36.55 30.23 47.60
C GLN A 757 37.83 29.58 48.16
N TYR A 758 38.30 28.52 47.52
CA TYR A 758 39.62 27.94 47.76
C TYR A 758 40.52 28.29 46.58
N VAL A 759 41.70 28.84 46.85
CA VAL A 759 42.72 29.20 45.86
C VAL A 759 44.03 28.54 46.28
N GLU A 760 44.58 27.69 45.41
CA GLU A 760 45.81 26.94 45.67
C GLU A 760 46.62 26.83 44.37
N ASP A 761 47.87 27.28 44.41
CA ASP A 761 48.78 27.41 43.26
C ASP A 761 48.18 28.17 42.05
N ALA A 762 47.27 29.11 42.34
CA ALA A 762 46.48 29.84 41.35
C ALA A 762 46.36 31.32 41.71
N THR A 763 45.87 32.11 40.75
CA THR A 763 45.68 33.55 40.92
C THR A 763 44.19 33.88 41.09
N ALA A 764 43.85 34.60 42.15
CA ALA A 764 42.54 35.24 42.33
C ALA A 764 42.72 36.76 42.33
N ARG A 765 42.12 37.45 41.37
CA ARG A 765 42.28 38.90 41.21
C ARG A 765 40.95 39.63 41.33
N ASN A 766 40.95 40.74 42.07
CA ASN A 766 39.76 41.55 42.33
C ASN A 766 38.64 40.73 43.00
N THR A 767 38.94 40.20 44.18
CA THR A 767 37.96 39.44 44.99
C THR A 767 37.27 40.36 45.99
N LYS A 768 35.94 40.28 46.08
CA LYS A 768 35.14 40.93 47.13
C LYS A 768 34.55 39.86 48.05
N ILE A 769 34.86 39.94 49.35
CA ILE A 769 34.40 39.00 50.38
C ILE A 769 33.41 39.72 51.29
N SER A 770 32.21 39.16 51.46
CA SER A 770 31.16 39.72 52.30
C SER A 770 30.12 38.72 52.81
N LYS A 771 29.26 39.16 53.75
CA LYS A 771 28.15 38.39 54.33
C LYS A 771 28.58 37.05 54.94
N GLY A 772 29.69 37.03 55.67
CA GLY A 772 30.32 35.84 56.23
C GLY A 772 31.08 34.99 55.20
N GLY A 773 31.30 35.49 53.98
CA GLY A 773 32.05 34.78 52.94
C GLY A 773 33.50 34.50 53.34
N ILE A 774 34.07 33.43 52.78
CA ILE A 774 35.40 32.94 53.15
C ILE A 774 36.28 32.74 51.91
N GLN A 775 37.52 33.22 51.96
CA GLN A 775 38.56 32.89 50.99
C GLN A 775 39.73 32.19 51.68
N TYR A 776 40.14 31.05 51.14
CA TYR A 776 41.32 30.31 51.57
C TYR A 776 42.42 30.40 50.51
N LEU A 777 43.59 30.90 50.89
CA LEU A 777 44.81 30.91 50.06
C LEU A 777 45.82 29.92 50.63
N ARG A 778 46.35 29.03 49.78
CA ARG A 778 47.31 27.98 50.18
C ARG A 778 48.39 27.80 49.11
N ALA A 779 49.52 27.20 49.50
CA ALA A 779 50.65 26.93 48.62
C ALA A 779 51.06 28.21 47.87
N LYS A 780 51.35 28.18 46.57
CA LYS A 780 51.77 29.39 45.83
C LYS A 780 50.61 30.26 45.33
N ALA A 781 49.48 30.25 46.03
CA ALA A 781 48.34 31.07 45.65
C ALA A 781 48.67 32.58 45.71
N LEU A 782 48.20 33.33 44.72
CA LEU A 782 48.28 34.79 44.69
C LEU A 782 46.86 35.38 44.69
N ALA A 783 46.49 36.07 45.76
CA ALA A 783 45.34 36.96 45.76
C ALA A 783 45.82 38.39 45.50
N ASP A 784 45.41 39.01 44.40
CA ASP A 784 45.77 40.40 44.08
C ASP A 784 44.51 41.26 44.04
N ILE A 785 44.48 42.34 44.83
CA ILE A 785 43.31 43.21 45.02
C ILE A 785 42.17 42.42 45.69
N THR A 786 42.12 42.46 47.02
CA THR A 786 41.04 41.85 47.80
C THR A 786 40.33 42.89 48.65
N HIS A 787 39.00 42.89 48.65
CA HIS A 787 38.17 43.74 49.50
C HIS A 787 37.37 42.87 50.47
N ILE A 788 37.62 43.02 51.77
CA ILE A 788 36.99 42.21 52.82
C ILE A 788 36.06 43.10 53.67
N GLU A 789 34.77 42.81 53.69
CA GLU A 789 33.76 43.53 54.47
C GLU A 789 32.73 42.52 54.99
N ASP A 790 32.72 42.25 56.30
CA ASP A 790 31.90 41.17 56.90
C ASP A 790 32.25 39.79 56.31
N GLY A 791 33.50 39.36 56.40
CA GLY A 791 34.01 38.12 55.82
C GLY A 791 35.46 37.82 56.22
N VAL A 792 36.02 36.69 55.79
CA VAL A 792 37.36 36.25 56.22
C VAL A 792 38.24 35.80 55.05
N GLN A 793 39.47 36.32 54.98
CA GLN A 793 40.53 35.77 54.13
C GLN A 793 41.57 35.06 55.00
N TYR A 794 41.87 33.81 54.69
CA TYR A 794 42.90 33.03 55.34
C TYR A 794 44.08 32.82 54.39
N ILE A 795 45.29 33.11 54.85
CA ILE A 795 46.54 33.02 54.09
C ILE A 795 47.44 32.02 54.80
N TYR A 796 47.72 30.88 54.17
CA TYR A 796 48.60 29.84 54.71
C TYR A 796 49.84 29.70 53.83
N ALA A 797 50.98 29.25 54.41
CA ALA A 797 52.17 28.69 53.76
C ALA A 797 52.48 29.21 52.35
N ASP A 798 53.53 29.98 52.08
CA ASP A 798 53.93 30.49 50.75
C ASP A 798 52.89 31.29 49.94
N ALA A 799 51.61 31.35 50.36
CA ALA A 799 50.59 32.11 49.66
C ALA A 799 50.75 33.61 49.91
N GLN A 800 50.41 34.41 48.90
CA GLN A 800 50.53 35.86 48.94
C GLN A 800 49.17 36.52 48.75
N ALA A 801 48.77 37.42 49.66
CA ALA A 801 47.71 38.38 49.41
C ALA A 801 48.30 39.78 49.23
N LYS A 802 48.07 40.41 48.08
CA LYS A 802 48.53 41.75 47.75
C LYS A 802 47.36 42.72 47.63
N ASN A 803 47.60 43.98 47.96
CA ASN A 803 46.63 45.07 47.80
C ASN A 803 45.30 44.78 48.49
N THR A 804 45.34 44.36 49.76
CA THR A 804 44.12 43.97 50.48
C THR A 804 43.55 45.15 51.26
N THR A 805 42.26 45.44 51.09
CA THR A 805 41.52 46.39 51.93
C THR A 805 40.56 45.65 52.85
N ILE A 806 40.76 45.80 54.16
CA ILE A 806 39.89 45.22 55.20
C ILE A 806 39.01 46.33 55.77
N LYS A 807 37.69 46.10 55.82
CA LYS A 807 36.69 47.04 56.34
C LYS A 807 35.94 46.44 57.53
N SER A 808 34.92 47.16 58.02
CA SER A 808 34.06 46.74 59.13
C SER A 808 33.67 45.26 59.07
N LEU A 809 33.88 44.54 60.18
CA LEU A 809 33.62 43.10 60.36
C LEU A 809 34.43 42.18 59.43
N GLY A 810 35.29 42.73 58.57
CA GLY A 810 36.23 41.96 57.75
C GLY A 810 37.44 41.52 58.56
N SER A 811 37.92 40.31 58.31
CA SER A 811 39.14 39.76 58.92
C SER A 811 40.10 39.19 57.88
N GLN A 812 41.39 39.46 58.03
CA GLN A 812 42.46 38.75 57.31
C GLN A 812 43.33 38.00 58.33
N MET A 813 43.55 36.71 58.11
CA MET A 813 44.36 35.86 58.98
C MET A 813 45.57 35.34 58.21
N VAL A 814 46.76 35.74 58.63
CA VAL A 814 48.05 35.41 58.03
C VAL A 814 48.76 34.39 58.90
N TYR A 815 48.83 33.14 58.45
CA TYR A 815 49.45 32.03 59.17
C TYR A 815 50.90 31.81 58.74
N THR A 816 51.56 30.85 59.40
CA THR A 816 52.94 30.42 59.13
C THR A 816 53.23 30.27 57.63
N GLY A 817 54.25 30.99 57.15
CA GLY A 817 54.70 31.01 55.75
C GLY A 817 53.85 31.86 54.81
N GLY A 818 52.63 32.25 55.20
CA GLY A 818 51.79 33.16 54.41
C GLY A 818 52.28 34.60 54.47
N THR A 819 52.09 35.35 53.39
CA THR A 819 52.47 36.77 53.29
C THR A 819 51.30 37.65 52.89
N ALA A 820 51.03 38.71 53.64
CA ALA A 820 50.16 39.80 53.22
C ALA A 820 51.01 41.03 52.85
N THR A 821 50.77 41.67 51.71
CA THR A 821 51.52 42.84 51.25
C THR A 821 50.55 43.96 50.85
N ASP A 822 50.90 45.21 51.16
CA ASP A 822 50.08 46.39 50.84
C ASP A 822 48.66 46.28 51.44
N THR A 823 48.58 45.89 52.71
CA THR A 823 47.30 45.74 53.42
C THR A 823 46.85 47.08 54.01
N THR A 824 45.67 47.57 53.60
CA THR A 824 44.99 48.71 54.23
C THR A 824 43.84 48.25 55.12
N ILE A 825 43.95 48.53 56.42
CA ILE A 825 42.93 48.16 57.42
C ILE A 825 42.12 49.41 57.78
N LYS A 826 40.84 49.44 57.44
CA LYS A 826 39.91 50.55 57.74
C LYS A 826 39.19 50.31 59.08
N SER A 827 38.46 51.31 59.55
CA SER A 827 37.62 51.23 60.75
C SER A 827 36.79 49.94 60.83
N GLY A 828 36.95 49.21 61.94
CA GLY A 828 36.26 47.95 62.22
C GLY A 828 36.78 46.71 61.48
N GLY A 829 37.84 46.84 60.67
CA GLY A 829 38.55 45.71 60.07
C GLY A 829 39.70 45.21 60.95
N ILE A 830 40.00 43.92 60.86
CA ILE A 830 41.03 43.27 61.69
C ILE A 830 41.98 42.44 60.83
N GLN A 831 43.28 42.60 61.03
CA GLN A 831 44.31 41.68 60.54
C GLN A 831 44.91 40.92 61.72
N TRP A 832 45.02 39.60 61.59
CA TRP A 832 45.71 38.72 62.53
C TRP A 832 46.92 38.14 61.81
N VAL A 833 48.12 38.44 62.30
CA VAL A 833 49.37 37.82 61.84
C VAL A 833 49.82 36.85 62.92
N GLU A 834 49.64 35.57 62.64
CA GLU A 834 49.96 34.47 63.54
C GLU A 834 51.45 34.10 63.48
N SER A 835 51.88 33.20 64.38
CA SER A 835 53.29 32.80 64.47
C SER A 835 53.86 32.32 63.12
N GLY A 836 54.96 32.92 62.68
CA GLY A 836 55.61 32.65 61.40
C GLY A 836 54.90 33.22 60.16
N GLY A 837 53.81 33.97 60.32
CA GLY A 837 53.20 34.76 59.26
C GLY A 837 53.91 36.10 59.06
N THR A 838 53.84 36.65 57.85
CA THR A 838 54.46 37.95 57.52
C THR A 838 53.43 38.91 56.93
N THR A 839 53.38 40.14 57.44
CA THR A 839 52.73 41.27 56.75
C THR A 839 53.80 42.23 56.24
N THR A 840 53.58 42.88 55.11
CA THR A 840 54.51 43.83 54.50
C THR A 840 53.77 45.08 54.05
N ASP A 841 54.30 46.25 54.37
CA ASP A 841 53.72 47.55 53.99
C ASP A 841 52.24 47.67 54.39
N THR A 842 51.99 47.78 55.70
CA THR A 842 50.63 47.75 56.29
C THR A 842 50.18 49.14 56.72
N THR A 843 49.02 49.59 56.23
CA THR A 843 48.41 50.87 56.63
C THR A 843 47.16 50.64 57.49
N ILE A 844 47.15 51.12 58.73
CA ILE A 844 46.05 50.97 59.69
C ILE A 844 45.32 52.31 59.85
N ASN A 845 44.13 52.43 59.27
CA ASN A 845 43.26 53.61 59.21
C ASN A 845 41.95 53.38 59.99
N GLY A 846 42.02 53.27 61.32
CA GLY A 846 40.85 53.06 62.18
C GLY A 846 40.57 51.61 62.62
N GLY A 847 41.26 50.63 62.02
CA GLY A 847 41.12 49.20 62.34
C GLY A 847 42.23 48.68 63.24
N GLN A 848 42.41 47.36 63.28
CA GLN A 848 43.43 46.71 64.11
C GLN A 848 44.31 45.74 63.31
N SER A 849 45.62 45.73 63.56
CA SER A 849 46.52 44.64 63.15
C SER A 849 47.15 44.02 64.40
N TRP A 850 47.04 42.70 64.54
CA TRP A 850 47.53 41.93 65.67
C TRP A 850 48.72 41.07 65.23
N LEU A 851 49.91 41.33 65.76
CA LEU A 851 51.11 40.53 65.55
C LEU A 851 51.31 39.60 66.74
N ARG A 852 51.13 38.29 66.53
CA ARG A 852 51.35 37.26 67.56
C ARG A 852 52.83 36.94 67.74
N ALA A 853 53.17 36.18 68.77
CA ALA A 853 54.53 35.71 69.01
C ALA A 853 55.11 34.99 67.77
N GLY A 854 56.23 35.47 67.25
CA GLY A 854 56.88 34.96 66.04
C GLY A 854 56.32 35.49 64.71
N ALA A 855 55.36 36.42 64.73
CA ALA A 855 54.89 37.14 63.55
C ALA A 855 55.85 38.27 63.15
N VAL A 856 55.88 38.60 61.86
CA VAL A 856 56.74 39.68 61.31
C VAL A 856 55.89 40.69 60.54
N ALA A 857 56.03 41.97 60.88
CA ALA A 857 55.67 43.10 60.03
C ALA A 857 56.94 43.67 59.40
N ASN A 858 57.16 43.40 58.12
CA ASN A 858 58.33 43.81 57.36
C ASN A 858 57.99 45.05 56.50
N GLY A 859 58.92 45.96 56.27
CA GLY A 859 58.60 47.24 55.62
C GLY A 859 57.82 48.22 56.52
N GLU A 860 57.14 49.19 55.92
CA GLU A 860 56.49 50.29 56.66
C GLU A 860 55.14 49.86 57.23
N THR A 861 54.94 50.02 58.54
CA THR A 861 53.63 49.89 59.16
C THR A 861 53.12 51.25 59.62
N SER A 862 52.26 51.88 58.82
CA SER A 862 51.69 53.20 59.14
C SER A 862 50.41 53.05 59.98
N VAL A 863 50.41 53.57 61.21
CA VAL A 863 49.29 53.50 62.17
C VAL A 863 48.67 54.89 62.34
N ASN A 864 47.58 55.14 61.63
CA ASN A 864 46.92 56.45 61.56
C ASN A 864 45.81 56.60 62.61
N ALA A 865 45.24 57.81 62.71
CA ALA A 865 44.17 58.15 63.67
C ALA A 865 43.07 57.08 63.80
N GLY A 866 42.87 56.61 65.04
CA GLY A 866 41.90 55.57 65.39
C GLY A 866 42.32 54.14 65.05
N GLY A 867 43.45 53.93 64.38
CA GLY A 867 44.02 52.61 64.10
C GLY A 867 44.88 52.12 65.26
N GLU A 868 45.01 50.80 65.38
CA GLU A 868 45.83 50.16 66.41
C GLU A 868 46.70 49.03 65.82
N LEU A 869 48.00 49.09 66.08
CA LEU A 869 48.91 47.96 65.91
C LEU A 869 49.11 47.33 67.28
N LEU A 870 48.81 46.04 67.43
CA LEU A 870 49.02 45.31 68.67
C LEU A 870 50.09 44.23 68.47
N MET A 871 51.07 44.17 69.37
CA MET A 871 52.23 43.30 69.26
C MET A 871 52.41 42.47 70.53
N ASP A 872 52.32 41.15 70.42
CA ASP A 872 52.64 40.20 71.50
C ASP A 872 54.15 39.97 71.59
N ALA A 873 54.65 39.61 72.78
CA ALA A 873 56.05 39.22 73.00
C ALA A 873 56.57 38.24 71.93
N GLY A 874 57.73 38.54 71.35
CA GLY A 874 58.38 37.73 70.33
C GLY A 874 57.94 38.04 68.89
N SER A 875 57.08 39.05 68.69
CA SER A 875 56.80 39.63 67.36
C SER A 875 57.85 40.69 66.95
N LEU A 876 57.98 40.90 65.66
CA LEU A 876 58.90 41.87 65.06
C LEU A 876 58.15 42.81 64.10
N ALA A 877 58.35 44.12 64.25
CA ALA A 877 58.01 45.12 63.24
C ALA A 877 59.26 45.88 62.83
N THR A 878 59.59 45.95 61.54
CA THR A 878 60.86 46.56 61.09
C THR A 878 60.81 48.08 61.05
N ASP A 879 59.68 48.66 60.64
CA ASP A 879 59.45 50.11 60.58
C ASP A 879 57.99 50.40 60.93
N VAL A 880 57.75 51.19 61.97
CA VAL A 880 56.43 51.57 62.45
C VAL A 880 56.33 53.10 62.45
N ASN A 881 55.33 53.62 61.76
CA ASN A 881 55.06 55.05 61.64
C ASN A 881 53.69 55.39 62.22
N ILE A 882 53.65 56.00 63.41
CA ILE A 882 52.40 56.34 64.10
C ILE A 882 52.03 57.80 63.78
N SER A 883 50.85 58.01 63.19
CA SER A 883 50.28 59.34 62.90
C SER A 883 48.87 59.46 63.50
N GLY A 884 48.82 59.58 64.82
CA GLY A 884 47.58 59.72 65.60
C GLY A 884 46.91 58.40 66.01
N GLY A 885 47.46 57.24 65.64
CA GLY A 885 47.00 55.91 66.06
C GLY A 885 47.63 55.40 67.37
N THR A 886 47.50 54.11 67.65
CA THR A 886 48.04 53.46 68.85
C THR A 886 48.91 52.26 68.49
N LEU A 887 50.10 52.14 69.07
CA LEU A 887 50.85 50.90 69.15
C LEU A 887 50.69 50.33 70.57
N SER A 888 50.20 49.09 70.70
CA SER A 888 49.98 48.43 71.98
C SER A 888 50.90 47.21 72.07
N VAL A 889 51.66 47.05 73.16
CA VAL A 889 52.54 45.89 73.38
C VAL A 889 52.07 45.02 74.55
N SER A 890 51.83 43.74 74.28
CA SER A 890 51.45 42.75 75.30
C SER A 890 52.68 41.97 75.78
N ASP A 891 52.99 42.11 77.07
CA ASP A 891 54.01 41.38 77.84
C ASP A 891 55.48 41.75 77.51
N LEU A 892 56.01 42.75 78.22
CA LEU A 892 57.46 43.01 78.33
C LEU A 892 58.08 41.90 79.19
N SER A 893 58.39 40.74 78.62
CA SER A 893 58.83 39.58 79.40
C SER A 893 60.01 39.91 80.33
N ASP A 894 59.78 39.78 81.64
CA ASP A 894 60.83 39.69 82.66
C ASP A 894 61.63 38.41 82.38
N ALA A 895 62.94 38.44 82.61
CA ALA A 895 63.99 37.61 82.01
C ALA A 895 63.96 36.09 82.31
N THR A 896 62.82 35.51 82.66
CA THR A 896 62.66 34.12 83.12
C THR A 896 61.77 33.23 82.24
N SER A 897 61.11 33.74 81.20
CA SER A 897 60.20 32.94 80.34
C SER A 897 60.82 32.34 79.07
N GLY A 898 62.06 32.72 78.71
CA GLY A 898 62.75 32.19 77.52
C GLY A 898 62.14 32.61 76.16
N GLN A 899 61.17 33.53 76.14
CA GLN A 899 60.63 34.12 74.91
C GLN A 899 61.29 35.49 74.62
N ASN A 900 61.58 35.77 73.35
CA ASN A 900 62.12 37.05 72.90
C ASN A 900 61.13 38.20 73.20
N THR A 901 61.62 39.41 73.51
CA THR A 901 60.79 40.61 73.68
C THR A 901 60.20 41.07 72.34
N VAL A 902 59.19 41.94 72.38
CA VAL A 902 58.73 42.69 71.18
C VAL A 902 59.90 43.47 70.58
N GLN A 903 60.03 43.47 69.26
CA GLN A 903 61.05 44.23 68.54
C GLN A 903 60.41 45.20 67.55
N VAL A 904 60.74 46.47 67.68
CA VAL A 904 60.44 47.51 66.69
C VAL A 904 61.78 48.07 66.20
N GLY A 905 62.10 47.85 64.92
CA GLY A 905 63.38 48.24 64.35
C GLY A 905 63.54 49.76 64.25
N MET A 906 62.58 50.41 63.59
CA MET A 906 62.44 51.86 63.53
C MET A 906 61.03 52.25 63.98
N LEU A 907 60.94 53.25 64.84
CA LEU A 907 59.67 53.83 65.29
C LEU A 907 59.70 55.34 65.03
N THR A 908 58.78 55.80 64.18
CA THR A 908 58.54 57.21 63.89
C THR A 908 57.16 57.57 64.44
N MET A 909 57.05 58.71 65.15
CA MET A 909 55.79 59.13 65.77
C MET A 909 55.50 60.61 65.50
N ASP A 910 54.32 60.90 64.94
CA ASP A 910 53.73 62.22 64.74
C ASP A 910 52.29 62.25 65.30
N GLY A 911 52.19 62.30 66.63
CA GLY A 911 50.95 62.13 67.39
C GLY A 911 50.51 60.67 67.59
N GLY A 912 49.62 60.40 68.55
CA GLY A 912 49.16 59.04 68.88
C GLY A 912 49.68 58.51 70.23
N ASN A 913 49.57 57.20 70.48
CA ASN A 913 49.97 56.54 71.73
C ASN A 913 50.85 55.30 71.49
N VAL A 914 51.75 55.01 72.45
CA VAL A 914 52.40 53.70 72.60
C VAL A 914 52.05 53.20 74.00
N ASN A 915 51.34 52.07 74.10
CA ASN A 915 50.79 51.52 75.33
C ASN A 915 51.48 50.23 75.75
#